data_AF-A0A1W1BF49-F1
#
_entry.id   AF-A0A1W1BF49-F1
#
_cell.length_a   1.000
_cell.length_b   1.000
_cell.length_c   1.000
_cell.angle_alpha   90.00
_cell.angle_beta   90.00
_cell.angle_gamma   90.00
#
_symmetry.space_group_name_H-M   'P 1'
#
loop_
_entity.id
_entity.type
_entity.pdbx_description
1 polymer ?
#
loop_
_entity_poly.entity_id
_entity_poly.type
_entity_poly.pdbx_seq_one_letter_code
_entity_poly.pdbx_strand_id
1 'polypeptide(L)'
;MDDTNPTTEDTKYVEALKDAVKWLGFEWDDSVRFTSNYFPKLYDYAIELIKMGKAYVDSINEEEMREYRGTVTEAGKRSKYAERSVEENLDLFERMKKGEFEDGTHVLRAKIDMSAANMQMRDPLLYRIRHAKHHRTGTEWSIYPMYDFAHCLSDYIEGITHSLCTLEFENNRAIYDWVLDTLELDPPRPYQYEFARLAVNYTVMSKRKLLELVEGGQVSGWDDPRMPTIAGYKRRGYTPESILTFCDQIGIAKANSMVDVSQLEFCIRDDLNTKVPRVMCVLDPLKVTITNYDEKEELDASYYPDDVPKEGLRKLPFSREIYIERDDFSQTPPKGYFRLTPEQPVRLKHAYIISCEEVIKDANGNITEIKAVYHPASKSGSDTSGIKVKSAIHWVSAKEAKTVEVRLYDRLFTNEVPESVEDINPDSLKIIKNALIEPAVITDKPDERFQFERQGYFYADPIDYSDETPVFNKIVGLKDSWGKKKKKAPKSEHKPQAKKEQIDGEVAPMSESEQALFDKYTAELKLNSEVANTLARDEKLSSFYEDALSTLNSPVALANIVANEVARELKENEGETLKFTAKQVAELVKMLDDETISSKIAKQVFEEMAKSGEDPTQIVEAKGLIQISNTSVIAPIIDEIIAKNPDNVAKFKAGNNKLLGFFVGQVLKSTGGKANPKVVNELVAKKLK
;
A
#
# COMPACT_ATOMS: atom_id res chain seq x y z
N MET A 1 -3.79 -11.95 22.56
CA MET A 1 -4.22 -10.59 22.95
C MET A 1 -3.26 -10.10 24.01
N ASP A 2 -2.51 -9.04 23.71
CA ASP A 2 -1.70 -8.36 24.73
C ASP A 2 -2.58 -7.35 25.48
N ASP A 3 -3.20 -7.83 26.56
CA ASP A 3 -4.16 -7.08 27.36
C ASP A 3 -3.56 -6.52 28.66
N THR A 4 -2.25 -6.22 28.69
CA THR A 4 -1.58 -5.74 29.91
C THR A 4 -2.06 -4.37 30.42
N ASN A 5 -2.73 -3.56 29.60
CA ASN A 5 -3.22 -2.23 30.00
C ASN A 5 -4.72 -2.22 30.36
N PRO A 6 -5.09 -2.12 31.65
CA PRO A 6 -6.48 -2.26 32.09
C PRO A 6 -7.41 -1.13 31.65
N THR A 7 -6.91 0.01 31.17
CA THR A 7 -7.75 1.19 30.86
C THR A 7 -8.11 1.33 29.38
N THR A 8 -7.41 0.65 28.47
CA THR A 8 -7.60 0.81 27.01
C THR A 8 -8.21 -0.41 26.33
N GLU A 9 -8.27 -1.54 27.04
CA GLU A 9 -8.72 -2.81 26.50
C GLU A 9 -10.20 -3.08 26.81
N ASP A 10 -10.93 -3.52 25.79
CA ASP A 10 -12.37 -3.77 25.81
C ASP A 10 -12.67 -5.02 24.97
N THR A 11 -13.59 -5.86 25.46
CA THR A 11 -14.08 -7.06 24.77
C THR A 11 -14.53 -6.78 23.34
N LYS A 12 -15.06 -5.58 23.04
CA LYS A 12 -15.45 -5.21 21.67
C LYS A 12 -14.27 -5.23 20.68
N TYR A 13 -13.07 -4.84 21.12
CA TYR A 13 -11.87 -4.87 20.26
C TYR A 13 -11.38 -6.30 20.03
N VAL A 14 -11.51 -7.16 21.06
CA VAL A 14 -11.18 -8.59 20.94
C VAL A 14 -12.05 -9.25 19.87
N GLU A 15 -13.37 -9.03 19.91
CA GLU A 15 -14.27 -9.61 18.91
C GLU A 15 -14.06 -9.02 17.51
N ALA A 16 -13.77 -7.72 17.40
CA ALA A 16 -13.44 -7.08 16.12
C ALA A 16 -12.15 -7.64 15.49
N LEU A 17 -11.10 -7.89 16.29
CA LEU A 17 -9.86 -8.50 15.82
C LEU A 17 -10.08 -9.96 15.39
N LYS A 18 -10.88 -10.72 16.14
CA LYS A 18 -11.28 -12.09 15.76
C LYS A 18 -12.04 -12.12 14.44
N ASP A 19 -13.00 -11.22 14.24
CA ASP A 19 -13.73 -11.12 12.97
C ASP A 19 -12.78 -10.73 11.82
N ALA A 20 -11.87 -9.78 12.04
CA ALA A 20 -10.91 -9.36 11.02
C ALA A 20 -9.97 -10.49 10.59
N VAL A 21 -9.37 -11.22 11.54
CA VAL A 21 -8.46 -12.34 11.24
C VAL A 21 -9.18 -13.47 10.52
N LYS A 22 -10.39 -13.84 10.97
CA LYS A 22 -11.21 -14.86 10.30
C LYS A 22 -11.65 -14.42 8.91
N TRP A 23 -12.05 -13.16 8.75
CA TRP A 23 -12.45 -12.62 7.45
C TRP A 23 -11.29 -12.65 6.46
N LEU A 24 -10.05 -12.40 6.91
CA LEU A 24 -8.85 -12.56 6.09
C LEU A 24 -8.52 -14.02 5.73
N GLY A 25 -9.27 -15.00 6.25
CA GLY A 25 -9.07 -16.42 5.95
C GLY A 25 -8.01 -17.10 6.82
N PHE A 26 -7.56 -16.46 7.89
CA PHE A 26 -6.63 -17.06 8.84
C PHE A 26 -7.34 -17.72 10.01
N GLU A 27 -6.74 -18.80 10.49
CA GLU A 27 -7.10 -19.48 11.72
C GLU A 27 -5.92 -19.37 12.69
N TRP A 28 -6.21 -19.22 13.98
CA TRP A 28 -5.20 -19.30 15.04
C TRP A 28 -5.30 -20.65 15.74
N ASP A 29 -4.17 -21.11 16.27
CA ASP A 29 -4.10 -22.40 16.94
C ASP A 29 -4.86 -22.40 18.28
N ASP A 30 -5.51 -23.52 18.59
CA ASP A 30 -6.34 -23.75 19.77
C ASP A 30 -7.39 -22.66 20.08
N SER A 31 -7.02 -21.75 20.99
CA SER A 31 -7.90 -20.79 21.64
C SER A 31 -7.19 -19.46 21.78
N VAL A 32 -7.99 -18.39 21.79
CA VAL A 32 -7.46 -17.03 21.93
C VAL A 32 -6.70 -16.92 23.24
N ARG A 33 -5.41 -16.60 23.13
CA ARG A 33 -4.54 -16.36 24.28
C ARG A 33 -4.66 -14.92 24.76
N PHE A 34 -4.52 -14.74 26.07
CA PHE A 34 -4.58 -13.44 26.75
C PHE A 34 -3.41 -13.36 27.71
N THR A 35 -2.60 -12.29 27.62
CA THR A 35 -1.48 -12.05 28.53
C THR A 35 -1.94 -12.00 29.99
N SER A 36 -3.16 -11.53 30.24
CA SER A 36 -3.77 -11.54 31.57
C SER A 36 -3.93 -12.94 32.20
N ASN A 37 -4.00 -14.00 31.40
CA ASN A 37 -3.98 -15.37 31.92
C ASN A 37 -2.61 -15.74 32.52
N TYR A 38 -1.55 -15.01 32.14
CA TYR A 38 -0.18 -15.27 32.57
C TYR A 38 0.25 -14.38 33.74
N PHE A 39 -0.56 -13.40 34.18
CA PHE A 39 -0.21 -12.50 35.29
C PHE A 39 0.33 -13.20 36.53
N PRO A 40 -0.23 -14.34 37.01
CA PRO A 40 0.36 -15.08 38.12
C PRO A 40 1.81 -15.52 37.84
N LYS A 41 2.06 -16.10 36.67
CA LYS A 41 3.39 -16.60 36.27
C LYS A 41 4.37 -15.45 36.02
N LEU A 42 3.92 -14.35 35.42
CA LEU A 42 4.72 -13.13 35.26
C LEU A 42 5.13 -12.53 36.62
N TYR A 43 4.22 -12.55 37.61
CA TYR A 43 4.50 -12.10 38.96
C TYR A 43 5.55 -12.99 39.65
N ASP A 44 5.45 -14.31 39.47
CA ASP A 44 6.44 -15.26 40.00
C ASP A 44 7.83 -15.05 39.41
N TYR A 45 7.93 -14.78 38.10
CA TYR A 45 9.21 -14.43 37.47
C TYR A 45 9.77 -13.10 37.97
N ALA A 46 8.92 -12.10 38.24
CA ALA A 46 9.36 -10.85 38.86
C ALA A 46 9.92 -11.08 40.27
N ILE A 47 9.29 -11.95 41.07
CA ILE A 47 9.81 -12.38 42.38
C ILE A 47 11.17 -13.06 42.23
N GLU A 48 11.34 -13.92 41.22
CA GLU A 48 12.62 -14.60 40.96
C GLU A 48 13.73 -13.61 40.63
N LEU A 49 13.47 -12.64 39.75
CA LEU A 49 14.42 -11.56 39.46
C LEU A 49 14.79 -10.75 40.72
N ILE A 50 13.84 -10.49 41.62
CA ILE A 50 14.13 -9.83 42.91
C ILE A 50 15.06 -10.70 43.76
N LYS A 51 14.77 -12.01 43.88
CA LYS A 51 15.60 -12.96 44.64
C LYS A 51 17.02 -13.09 44.09
N MET A 52 17.18 -12.99 42.78
CA MET A 52 18.48 -12.97 42.10
C MET A 52 19.22 -11.62 42.25
N GLY A 53 18.60 -10.61 42.87
CA GLY A 53 19.14 -9.25 42.95
C GLY A 53 19.18 -8.54 41.59
N LYS A 54 18.35 -8.98 40.64
CA LYS A 54 18.25 -8.48 39.25
C LYS A 54 17.03 -7.58 39.02
N ALA A 55 16.21 -7.36 40.04
CA ALA A 55 15.14 -6.37 40.06
C ALA A 55 15.02 -5.72 41.44
N TYR A 56 14.51 -4.49 41.48
CA TYR A 56 14.30 -3.74 42.71
C TYR A 56 13.08 -2.82 42.60
N VAL A 57 12.42 -2.53 43.72
CA VAL A 57 11.34 -1.56 43.79
C VAL A 57 11.96 -0.16 43.85
N ASP A 58 11.58 0.71 42.92
CA ASP A 58 11.98 2.11 42.90
C ASP A 58 10.88 2.98 43.48
N SER A 59 11.27 4.04 44.19
CA SER A 59 10.34 4.95 44.88
C SER A 59 10.65 6.43 44.58
N ILE A 60 11.47 6.69 43.57
CA ILE A 60 11.60 8.03 42.99
C ILE A 60 10.39 8.35 42.11
N ASN A 61 10.07 9.63 41.96
CA ASN A 61 8.98 10.05 41.10
C ASN A 61 9.37 10.00 39.60
N GLU A 62 8.39 10.21 38.71
CA GLU A 62 8.60 10.12 37.26
C GLU A 62 9.59 11.17 36.72
N GLU A 63 9.59 12.39 37.26
CA GLU A 63 10.52 13.45 36.86
C GLU A 63 11.97 13.10 37.22
N GLU A 64 12.17 12.64 38.47
CA GLU A 64 13.47 12.15 38.95
C GLU A 64 13.92 10.94 38.13
N MET A 65 13.02 10.02 37.80
CA MET A 65 13.35 8.84 36.99
C MET A 65 13.81 9.23 35.58
N ARG A 66 13.17 10.23 34.97
CA ARG A 66 13.55 10.78 33.68
C ARG A 66 14.93 11.44 33.74
N GLU A 67 15.18 12.24 34.78
CA GLU A 67 16.50 12.86 35.01
C GLU A 67 17.58 11.79 35.21
N TYR A 68 17.30 10.79 36.04
CA TYR A 68 18.25 9.74 36.42
C TYR A 68 18.53 8.78 35.26
N ARG A 69 17.63 8.69 34.28
CA ARG A 69 17.87 7.90 33.07
C ARG A 69 19.02 8.46 32.22
N GLY A 70 19.35 9.75 32.35
CA GLY A 70 20.35 10.43 31.54
C GLY A 70 19.90 10.61 30.09
N THR A 71 20.84 10.85 29.19
CA THR A 71 20.60 11.08 27.76
C THR A 71 21.38 10.09 26.90
N VAL A 72 21.27 10.19 25.58
CA VAL A 72 22.09 9.41 24.64
C VAL A 72 23.59 9.73 24.78
N THR A 73 23.95 10.93 25.25
CA THR A 73 25.35 11.36 25.45
C THR A 73 25.82 11.26 26.90
N GLU A 74 24.89 11.30 27.87
CA GLU A 74 25.22 11.28 29.30
C GLU A 74 24.72 9.99 29.95
N ALA A 75 25.61 9.30 30.67
CA ALA A 75 25.27 8.09 31.41
C ALA A 75 24.20 8.38 32.48
N GLY A 76 23.32 7.40 32.69
CA GLY A 76 22.31 7.49 33.73
C GLY A 76 22.89 7.33 35.14
N LYS A 77 22.16 7.84 36.12
CA LYS A 77 22.44 7.69 37.55
C LYS A 77 21.48 6.68 38.15
N ARG A 78 22.01 5.64 38.79
CA ARG A 78 21.17 4.64 39.45
C ARG A 78 20.44 5.23 40.67
N SER A 79 19.19 4.83 40.86
CA SER A 79 18.40 5.21 42.03
C SER A 79 19.03 4.66 43.32
N LYS A 80 18.96 5.43 44.42
CA LYS A 80 19.38 4.96 45.75
C LYS A 80 18.60 3.72 46.21
N TYR A 81 17.37 3.54 45.71
CA TYR A 81 16.53 2.40 46.06
C TYR A 81 17.00 1.09 45.41
N ALA A 82 17.96 1.13 44.48
CA ALA A 82 18.59 -0.07 43.92
C ALA A 82 19.49 -0.82 44.92
N GLU A 83 19.77 -0.21 46.08
CA GLU A 83 20.53 -0.81 47.19
C GLU A 83 19.63 -1.52 48.21
N ARG A 84 18.30 -1.50 48.03
CA ARG A 84 17.35 -2.23 48.89
C ARG A 84 17.69 -3.72 48.97
N SER A 85 17.48 -4.31 50.13
CA SER A 85 17.66 -5.75 50.30
C SER A 85 16.60 -6.55 49.53
N VAL A 86 16.85 -7.84 49.32
CA VAL A 86 15.88 -8.74 48.68
C VAL A 86 14.58 -8.76 49.48
N GLU A 87 14.66 -8.81 50.81
CA GLU A 87 13.51 -8.87 51.72
C GLU A 87 12.66 -7.60 51.64
N GLU A 88 13.29 -6.41 51.62
CA GLU A 88 12.57 -5.14 51.49
C GLU A 88 11.86 -5.04 50.13
N ASN A 89 12.53 -5.45 49.05
CA ASN A 89 11.93 -5.46 47.71
C ASN A 89 10.73 -6.41 47.61
N LEU A 90 10.82 -7.61 48.20
CA LEU A 90 9.72 -8.58 48.22
C LEU A 90 8.52 -8.07 49.04
N ASP A 91 8.76 -7.48 50.21
CA ASP A 91 7.70 -6.86 51.02
C ASP A 91 6.97 -5.75 50.25
N LEU A 92 7.74 -4.80 49.70
CA LEU A 92 7.17 -3.68 48.95
C LEU A 92 6.41 -4.15 47.72
N PHE A 93 6.94 -5.10 46.96
CA PHE A 93 6.29 -5.58 45.75
C PHE A 93 4.97 -6.31 46.03
N GLU A 94 4.90 -7.11 47.11
CA GLU A 94 3.66 -7.74 47.56
C GLU A 94 2.62 -6.70 48.02
N ARG A 95 3.05 -5.64 48.70
CA ARG A 95 2.17 -4.53 49.13
C ARG A 95 1.69 -3.68 47.94
N MET A 96 2.53 -3.50 46.92
CA MET A 96 2.12 -2.92 45.64
C MET A 96 1.02 -3.76 44.99
N LYS A 97 1.18 -5.09 44.93
CA LYS A 97 0.15 -6.00 44.40
C LYS A 97 -1.17 -5.90 45.16
N LYS A 98 -1.12 -5.76 46.50
CA LYS A 98 -2.30 -5.57 47.36
C LYS A 98 -2.97 -4.20 47.23
N GLY A 99 -2.38 -3.26 46.47
CA GLY A 99 -2.94 -1.92 46.28
C GLY A 99 -2.78 -1.00 47.49
N GLU A 100 -1.73 -1.17 48.28
CA GLU A 100 -1.49 -0.32 49.48
C GLU A 100 -0.96 1.09 49.15
N PHE A 101 -0.50 1.33 47.93
CA PHE A 101 0.12 2.60 47.51
C PHE A 101 -0.62 3.23 46.34
N GLU A 102 -0.56 4.55 46.18
CA GLU A 102 -1.20 5.24 45.05
C GLU A 102 -0.48 4.97 43.71
N ASP A 103 -1.20 5.20 42.60
CA ASP A 103 -0.64 5.10 41.24
C ASP A 103 0.64 5.92 41.10
N GLY A 104 1.68 5.31 40.52
CA GLY A 104 2.98 5.98 40.27
C GLY A 104 3.88 6.13 41.50
N THR A 105 3.43 5.77 42.70
CA THR A 105 4.24 5.88 43.93
C THR A 105 5.46 4.96 43.89
N HIS A 106 5.27 3.73 43.41
CA HIS A 106 6.31 2.73 43.27
C HIS A 106 6.21 2.02 41.92
N VAL A 107 7.36 1.55 41.45
CA VAL A 107 7.50 0.72 40.26
C VAL A 107 8.50 -0.41 40.54
N LEU A 108 8.38 -1.54 39.85
CA LEU A 108 9.44 -2.54 39.82
C LEU A 108 10.33 -2.24 38.61
N ARG A 109 11.64 -2.19 38.80
CA ARG A 109 12.62 -1.99 37.73
C ARG A 109 13.59 -3.17 37.67
N ALA A 110 14.02 -3.50 36.46
CA ALA A 110 15.18 -4.37 36.27
C ALA A 110 16.45 -3.67 36.74
N LYS A 111 17.44 -4.45 37.20
CA LYS A 111 18.75 -3.98 37.64
C LYS A 111 19.79 -4.42 36.62
N ILE A 112 20.00 -3.58 35.60
CA ILE A 112 20.85 -3.86 34.44
C ILE A 112 22.06 -2.91 34.46
N ASP A 113 22.12 -1.94 33.55
CA ASP A 113 23.25 -1.02 33.41
C ASP A 113 22.77 0.40 33.07
N MET A 114 22.94 1.31 34.02
CA MET A 114 22.57 2.72 33.86
C MET A 114 23.51 3.48 32.91
N SER A 115 24.67 2.90 32.56
CA SER A 115 25.61 3.47 31.60
C SER A 115 25.47 2.92 30.18
N ALA A 116 24.52 1.99 29.95
CA ALA A 116 24.32 1.36 28.66
C ALA A 116 24.05 2.39 27.55
N ALA A 117 24.68 2.18 26.39
CA ALA A 117 24.44 2.98 25.19
C ALA A 117 22.99 2.84 24.71
N ASN A 118 22.43 1.63 24.77
CA ASN A 118 21.01 1.42 24.59
C ASN A 118 20.24 1.91 25.82
N MET A 119 19.56 3.05 25.69
CA MET A 119 18.79 3.66 26.79
C MET A 119 17.67 2.77 27.34
N GLN A 120 17.20 1.78 26.58
CA GLN A 120 16.21 0.81 27.07
C GLN A 120 16.79 -0.13 28.14
N MET A 121 18.11 -0.35 28.13
CA MET A 121 18.80 -1.18 29.13
C MET A 121 19.10 -0.44 30.44
N ARG A 122 18.74 0.84 30.55
CA ARG A 122 18.96 1.65 31.76
C ARG A 122 17.85 1.42 32.78
N ASP A 123 17.96 0.28 33.48
CA ASP A 123 17.02 -0.20 34.50
C ASP A 123 15.54 -0.03 34.05
N PRO A 124 15.10 -0.75 33.00
CA PRO A 124 13.74 -0.63 32.48
C PRO A 124 12.68 -1.01 33.51
N LEU A 125 11.48 -0.45 33.34
CA LEU A 125 10.30 -0.75 34.15
C LEU A 125 9.80 -2.16 33.84
N LEU A 126 9.52 -2.95 34.87
CA LEU A 126 8.93 -4.28 34.78
C LEU A 126 7.45 -4.28 35.20
N TYR A 127 7.10 -3.55 36.26
CA TYR A 127 5.73 -3.40 36.74
C TYR A 127 5.45 -1.97 37.18
N ARG A 128 4.18 -1.56 37.02
CA ARG A 128 3.64 -0.30 37.54
C ARG A 128 2.36 -0.54 38.34
N ILE A 129 2.09 0.36 39.28
CA ILE A 129 0.81 0.40 39.99
C ILE A 129 -0.24 1.07 39.10
N ARG A 130 -1.44 0.47 39.04
CA ARG A 130 -2.61 1.06 38.39
C ARG A 130 -3.90 0.57 39.05
N HIS A 131 -4.62 1.46 39.73
CA HIS A 131 -5.93 1.13 40.30
C HIS A 131 -7.03 1.22 39.24
N ALA A 132 -7.13 0.19 38.41
CA ALA A 132 -8.15 0.07 37.37
C ALA A 132 -8.71 -1.34 37.31
N LYS A 133 -9.99 -1.45 36.94
CA LYS A 133 -10.65 -2.73 36.71
C LYS A 133 -10.19 -3.29 35.36
N HIS A 134 -9.52 -4.44 35.37
CA HIS A 134 -9.20 -5.19 34.17
C HIS A 134 -10.44 -5.88 33.61
N HIS A 135 -10.61 -5.89 32.29
CA HIS A 135 -11.81 -6.45 31.65
C HIS A 135 -11.98 -7.97 31.88
N ARG A 136 -10.89 -8.70 32.17
CA ARG A 136 -10.89 -10.15 32.47
C ARG A 136 -10.66 -10.51 33.95
N THR A 137 -9.58 -10.03 34.55
CA THR A 137 -9.19 -10.34 35.94
C THR A 137 -9.84 -9.43 36.98
N GLY A 138 -10.71 -8.51 36.56
CA GLY A 138 -11.47 -7.65 37.47
C GLY A 138 -10.55 -6.74 38.28
N THR A 139 -10.67 -6.80 39.61
CA THR A 139 -9.89 -6.00 40.56
C THR A 139 -8.89 -6.85 41.35
N GLU A 140 -8.54 -8.04 40.84
CA GLU A 140 -7.57 -8.92 41.48
C GLU A 140 -6.15 -8.32 41.51
N TRP A 141 -5.83 -7.50 40.52
CA TRP A 141 -4.50 -6.93 40.32
C TRP A 141 -4.52 -5.40 40.44
N SER A 142 -3.66 -4.86 41.30
CA SER A 142 -3.36 -3.42 41.40
C SER A 142 -2.02 -3.05 40.76
N ILE A 143 -1.28 -4.04 40.28
CA ILE A 143 -0.04 -3.88 39.52
C ILE A 143 -0.16 -4.58 38.17
N TYR A 144 0.42 -3.98 37.15
CA TYR A 144 0.37 -4.49 35.79
C TYR A 144 1.79 -4.52 35.20
N PRO A 145 2.17 -5.61 34.51
CA PRO A 145 3.47 -5.71 33.89
C PRO A 145 3.59 -4.74 32.72
N MET A 146 4.81 -4.28 32.45
CA MET A 146 5.13 -3.47 31.29
C MET A 146 5.28 -4.36 30.05
N TYR A 147 5.08 -3.78 28.86
CA TYR A 147 5.15 -4.47 27.58
C TYR A 147 6.41 -5.33 27.44
N ASP A 148 7.60 -4.75 27.65
CA ASP A 148 8.88 -5.46 27.44
C ASP A 148 9.04 -6.69 28.34
N PHE A 149 8.46 -6.68 29.54
CA PHE A 149 8.50 -7.80 30.47
C PHE A 149 7.44 -8.86 30.13
N ALA A 150 6.22 -8.42 29.83
CA ALA A 150 5.12 -9.32 29.55
C ALA A 150 5.24 -10.00 28.18
N HIS A 151 5.72 -9.29 27.16
CA HIS A 151 5.77 -9.76 25.77
C HIS A 151 6.70 -10.97 25.63
N CYS A 152 7.96 -10.84 26.06
CA CYS A 152 8.94 -11.94 25.96
C CYS A 152 8.54 -13.18 26.78
N LEU A 153 7.99 -12.98 27.98
CA LEU A 153 7.55 -14.08 28.83
C LEU A 153 6.27 -14.74 28.30
N SER A 154 5.36 -13.98 27.67
CA SER A 154 4.19 -14.55 27.00
C SER A 154 4.63 -15.43 25.83
N ASP A 155 5.56 -14.95 25.01
CA ASP A 155 6.15 -15.75 23.91
C ASP A 155 6.79 -17.04 24.44
N TYR A 156 7.55 -16.96 25.54
CA TYR A 156 8.16 -18.14 26.16
C TYR A 156 7.11 -19.12 26.70
N ILE A 157 6.09 -18.62 27.41
CA ILE A 157 5.01 -19.45 27.97
C ILE A 157 4.22 -20.16 26.86
N GLU A 158 4.03 -19.51 25.72
CA GLU A 158 3.31 -20.04 24.57
C GLU A 158 4.17 -20.93 23.66
N GLY A 159 5.48 -21.02 23.90
CA GLY A 159 6.40 -21.81 23.08
C GLY A 159 6.64 -21.21 21.70
N ILE A 160 6.56 -19.88 21.59
CA ILE A 160 6.87 -19.17 20.35
C ILE A 160 8.34 -19.43 19.96
N THR A 161 8.59 -19.56 18.66
CA THR A 161 9.95 -19.70 18.12
C THR A 161 10.44 -18.39 17.52
N HIS A 162 9.60 -17.73 16.73
CA HIS A 162 9.90 -16.48 16.03
C HIS A 162 8.86 -15.43 16.42
N SER A 163 9.26 -14.50 17.28
CA SER A 163 8.43 -13.36 17.67
C SER A 163 8.62 -12.24 16.65
N LEU A 164 7.63 -12.01 15.80
CA LEU A 164 7.70 -11.03 14.71
C LEU A 164 7.08 -9.71 15.15
N CYS A 165 7.87 -8.64 15.18
CA CYS A 165 7.41 -7.30 15.55
C CYS A 165 7.91 -6.24 14.55
N THR A 166 7.54 -4.98 14.75
CA THR A 166 7.98 -3.89 13.88
C THR A 166 9.27 -3.24 14.38
N LEU A 167 9.99 -2.55 13.49
CA LEU A 167 11.30 -1.92 13.77
C LEU A 167 11.31 -0.97 14.98
N GLU A 168 10.17 -0.42 15.38
CA GLU A 168 10.04 0.40 16.59
C GLU A 168 10.52 -0.34 17.86
N PHE A 169 10.58 -1.68 17.84
CA PHE A 169 11.02 -2.52 18.96
C PHE A 169 12.43 -3.10 18.80
N GLU A 170 13.22 -2.65 17.82
CA GLU A 170 14.57 -3.18 17.59
C GLU A 170 15.50 -2.99 18.80
N ASN A 171 15.47 -1.80 19.43
CA ASN A 171 16.24 -1.54 20.65
C ASN A 171 15.70 -2.32 21.87
N ASN A 172 14.41 -2.66 21.86
CA ASN A 172 13.76 -3.40 22.94
C ASN A 172 14.13 -4.89 22.94
N ARG A 173 14.65 -5.42 21.82
CA ARG A 173 15.19 -6.79 21.74
C ARG A 173 16.22 -7.09 22.82
N ALA A 174 17.04 -6.10 23.19
CA ALA A 174 18.02 -6.27 24.26
C ALA A 174 17.37 -6.57 25.63
N ILE A 175 16.21 -5.99 25.92
CA ILE A 175 15.43 -6.32 27.14
C ILE A 175 14.82 -7.70 26.99
N TYR A 176 14.24 -8.00 25.83
CA TYR A 176 13.65 -9.29 25.50
C TYR A 176 14.64 -10.44 25.80
N ASP A 177 15.85 -10.32 25.26
CA ASP A 177 16.92 -11.31 25.46
C ASP A 177 17.38 -11.35 26.92
N TRP A 178 17.58 -10.17 27.54
CA TRP A 178 18.01 -10.08 28.93
C TRP A 178 17.05 -10.76 29.91
N VAL A 179 15.73 -10.59 29.76
CA VAL A 179 14.74 -11.20 30.66
C VAL A 179 14.83 -12.73 30.58
N LEU A 180 14.82 -13.28 29.36
CA LEU A 180 14.82 -14.73 29.14
C LEU A 180 16.14 -15.38 29.57
N ASP A 181 17.27 -14.73 29.28
CA ASP A 181 18.60 -15.25 29.65
C ASP A 181 18.86 -15.13 31.16
N THR A 182 18.43 -14.03 31.79
CA THR A 182 18.66 -13.80 33.22
C THR A 182 17.84 -14.75 34.09
N LEU A 183 16.63 -15.10 33.65
CA LEU A 183 15.78 -16.07 34.34
C LEU A 183 16.23 -17.53 34.13
N GLU A 184 17.30 -17.76 33.35
CA GLU A 184 17.85 -19.10 33.08
C GLU A 184 16.78 -20.10 32.61
N LEU A 185 15.86 -19.63 31.77
CA LEU A 185 14.71 -20.41 31.32
C LEU A 185 15.12 -21.56 30.38
N ASP A 186 14.46 -22.70 30.52
CA ASP A 186 14.77 -23.91 29.75
C ASP A 186 14.51 -23.72 28.23
N PRO A 187 15.40 -24.21 27.35
CA PRO A 187 15.16 -24.18 25.91
C PRO A 187 14.03 -25.16 25.49
N PRO A 188 13.36 -24.92 24.33
CA PRO A 188 13.63 -23.85 23.37
C PRO A 188 13.07 -22.49 23.81
N ARG A 189 13.86 -21.42 23.61
CA ARG A 189 13.42 -20.04 23.86
C ARG A 189 13.05 -19.31 22.55
N PRO A 190 12.13 -18.33 22.60
CA PRO A 190 11.79 -17.51 21.45
C PRO A 190 12.91 -16.50 21.10
N TYR A 191 12.92 -16.07 19.85
CA TYR A 191 13.76 -14.98 19.35
C TYR A 191 12.93 -13.93 18.61
N GLN A 192 13.27 -12.66 18.82
CA GLN A 192 12.61 -11.53 18.18
C GLN A 192 13.22 -11.23 16.80
N TYR A 193 12.35 -10.97 15.82
CA TYR A 193 12.73 -10.51 14.49
C TYR A 193 11.84 -9.35 14.05
N GLU A 194 12.46 -8.27 13.61
CA GLU A 194 11.75 -7.03 13.26
C GLU A 194 11.56 -6.90 11.74
N PHE A 195 10.45 -6.28 11.34
CA PHE A 195 10.21 -5.85 9.98
C PHE A 195 9.68 -4.41 9.93
N ALA A 196 9.85 -3.75 8.78
CA ALA A 196 9.37 -2.40 8.56
C ALA A 196 7.84 -2.37 8.57
N ARG A 197 7.28 -1.41 9.29
CA ARG A 197 5.84 -1.22 9.36
C ARG A 197 5.29 -0.76 7.99
N LEU A 198 4.12 -1.26 7.61
CA LEU A 198 3.39 -0.76 6.45
C LEU A 198 3.00 0.72 6.63
N ALA A 199 3.47 1.56 5.70
CA ALA A 199 2.98 2.91 5.49
C ALA A 199 2.36 3.00 4.09
N VAL A 200 1.14 3.56 4.00
CA VAL A 200 0.44 3.80 2.73
C VAL A 200 0.17 5.29 2.60
N ASN A 201 0.47 5.87 1.44
CA ASN A 201 0.18 7.28 1.21
C ASN A 201 -1.35 7.58 1.24
N TYR A 202 -1.72 8.83 1.49
CA TYR A 202 -3.11 9.30 1.66
C TYR A 202 -3.89 8.62 2.79
N THR A 203 -3.19 7.97 3.73
CA THR A 203 -3.78 7.14 4.77
C THR A 203 -3.11 7.42 6.11
N VAL A 204 -3.89 7.37 7.19
CA VAL A 204 -3.37 7.46 8.56
C VAL A 204 -3.53 6.11 9.26
N MET A 205 -2.43 5.58 9.81
CA MET A 205 -2.42 4.26 10.49
C MET A 205 -2.34 4.37 12.02
N SER A 206 -2.28 5.57 12.58
CA SER A 206 -2.19 5.79 14.03
C SER A 206 -3.55 5.62 14.70
N LYS A 207 -3.64 4.74 15.72
CA LYS A 207 -4.88 4.50 16.50
C LYS A 207 -5.43 5.80 17.10
N ARG A 208 -4.56 6.69 17.60
CA ARG A 208 -4.96 7.99 18.16
C ARG A 208 -5.67 8.85 17.12
N LYS A 209 -5.04 9.04 15.94
CA LYS A 209 -5.61 9.85 14.86
C LYS A 209 -6.89 9.23 14.29
N LEU A 210 -6.95 7.90 14.18
CA LEU A 210 -8.16 7.20 13.73
C LEU A 210 -9.31 7.37 14.74
N LEU A 211 -9.03 7.32 16.04
CA LEU A 211 -10.01 7.60 17.08
C LEU A 211 -10.52 9.05 16.99
N GLU A 212 -9.63 10.02 16.77
CA GLU A 212 -10.00 11.44 16.57
C GLU A 212 -10.95 11.62 15.37
N LEU A 213 -10.75 10.89 14.27
CA LEU A 213 -11.66 10.94 13.11
C LEU A 213 -13.07 10.42 13.47
N VAL A 214 -13.13 9.35 14.26
CA VAL A 214 -14.40 8.71 14.69
C VAL A 214 -15.12 9.58 15.73
N GLU A 215 -14.45 9.96 16.80
CA GLU A 215 -15.03 10.80 17.87
C GLU A 215 -15.38 12.21 17.37
N GLY A 216 -14.59 12.74 16.43
CA GLY A 216 -14.84 14.02 15.78
C GLY A 216 -15.91 13.97 14.68
N GLY A 217 -16.54 12.83 14.43
CA GLY A 217 -17.63 12.68 13.46
C GLY A 217 -17.24 12.93 12.00
N GLN A 218 -15.94 12.90 11.67
CA GLN A 218 -15.45 13.05 10.30
C GLN A 218 -15.73 11.81 9.44
N VAL A 219 -15.82 10.66 10.11
CA VAL A 219 -16.26 9.38 9.57
C VAL A 219 -17.44 8.84 10.37
N SER A 220 -18.26 7.96 9.78
CA SER A 220 -19.46 7.42 10.41
C SER A 220 -19.17 6.42 11.54
N GLY A 221 -17.95 5.89 11.60
CA GLY A 221 -17.54 4.87 12.57
C GLY A 221 -16.24 4.17 12.18
N TRP A 222 -15.85 3.16 12.95
CA TRP A 222 -14.66 2.33 12.66
C TRP A 222 -14.79 1.47 11.40
N ASP A 223 -16.02 1.21 10.96
CA ASP A 223 -16.37 0.46 9.75
C ASP A 223 -16.70 1.38 8.56
N ASP A 224 -16.54 2.71 8.69
CA ASP A 224 -16.75 3.64 7.57
C ASP A 224 -15.88 3.20 6.37
N PRO A 225 -16.44 3.10 5.15
CA PRO A 225 -15.70 2.63 3.98
C PRO A 225 -14.50 3.48 3.55
N ARG A 226 -14.26 4.64 4.18
CA ARG A 226 -13.07 5.50 4.00
C ARG A 226 -11.95 5.17 4.99
N MET A 227 -12.26 4.43 6.06
CA MET A 227 -11.30 4.10 7.12
C MET A 227 -10.36 2.97 6.69
N PRO A 228 -9.06 3.04 7.02
CA PRO A 228 -8.08 2.00 6.70
C PRO A 228 -8.13 0.83 7.70
N THR A 229 -9.32 0.49 8.17
CA THR A 229 -9.58 -0.63 9.08
C THR A 229 -10.03 -1.82 8.25
N ILE A 230 -9.81 -3.04 8.75
CA ILE A 230 -10.33 -4.24 8.07
C ILE A 230 -11.86 -4.20 7.96
N ALA A 231 -12.56 -3.70 9.00
CA ALA A 231 -14.01 -3.48 8.96
C ALA A 231 -14.41 -2.46 7.86
N GLY A 232 -13.69 -1.34 7.74
CA GLY A 232 -13.91 -0.34 6.70
C GLY A 232 -13.70 -0.90 5.30
N TYR A 233 -12.59 -1.61 5.06
CA TYR A 233 -12.32 -2.28 3.78
C TYR A 233 -13.36 -3.36 3.44
N LYS A 234 -13.78 -4.17 4.43
CA LYS A 234 -14.85 -5.17 4.27
C LYS A 234 -16.16 -4.51 3.85
N ARG A 235 -16.61 -3.46 4.53
CA ARG A 235 -17.82 -2.69 4.18
C ARG A 235 -17.70 -1.93 2.86
N ARG A 236 -16.50 -1.45 2.53
CA ARG A 236 -16.19 -0.83 1.23
C ARG A 236 -16.34 -1.80 0.07
N GLY A 237 -16.24 -3.11 0.34
CA GLY A 237 -16.37 -4.18 -0.64
C GLY A 237 -15.03 -4.75 -1.13
N TYR A 238 -13.91 -4.47 -0.43
CA TYR A 238 -12.68 -5.21 -0.66
C TYR A 238 -12.88 -6.69 -0.35
N THR A 239 -12.03 -7.53 -0.93
CA THR A 239 -12.03 -8.98 -0.73
C THR A 239 -10.81 -9.39 0.12
N PRO A 240 -10.90 -10.47 0.90
CA PRO A 240 -9.73 -11.01 1.60
C PRO A 240 -8.56 -11.25 0.64
N GLU A 241 -8.84 -11.81 -0.54
CA GLU A 241 -7.83 -12.13 -1.55
C GLU A 241 -7.11 -10.87 -2.06
N SER A 242 -7.84 -9.76 -2.25
CA SER A 242 -7.22 -8.49 -2.66
C SER A 242 -6.27 -7.90 -1.62
N ILE A 243 -6.61 -8.03 -0.33
CA ILE A 243 -5.77 -7.55 0.77
C ILE A 243 -4.53 -8.43 0.91
N LEU A 244 -4.69 -9.75 0.86
CA LEU A 244 -3.58 -10.70 0.93
C LEU A 244 -2.63 -10.55 -0.26
N THR A 245 -3.17 -10.39 -1.48
CA THR A 245 -2.37 -10.13 -2.68
C THR A 245 -1.59 -8.82 -2.56
N PHE A 246 -2.19 -7.78 -1.98
CA PHE A 246 -1.50 -6.53 -1.70
C PHE A 246 -0.33 -6.73 -0.74
N CYS A 247 -0.54 -7.43 0.38
CA CYS A 247 0.52 -7.76 1.34
C CYS A 247 1.65 -8.60 0.73
N ASP A 248 1.32 -9.57 -0.13
CA ASP A 248 2.31 -10.40 -0.83
C ASP A 248 3.16 -9.56 -1.80
N GLN A 249 2.55 -8.66 -2.56
CA GLN A 249 3.25 -7.84 -3.56
C GLN A 249 4.21 -6.80 -2.94
N ILE A 250 3.88 -6.25 -1.78
CA ILE A 250 4.77 -5.27 -1.11
C ILE A 250 5.96 -5.94 -0.42
N GLY A 251 5.83 -7.23 -0.08
CA GLY A 251 6.86 -8.01 0.58
C GLY A 251 7.13 -7.59 2.04
N ILE A 252 8.14 -8.22 2.63
CA ILE A 252 8.60 -7.99 4.01
C ILE A 252 10.07 -7.58 3.94
N ALA A 253 10.41 -6.43 4.51
CA ALA A 253 11.77 -5.90 4.53
C ALA A 253 12.06 -5.17 5.86
N LYS A 254 13.33 -4.89 6.15
CA LYS A 254 13.75 -4.02 7.27
C LYS A 254 13.91 -2.54 6.88
N ALA A 255 13.70 -2.18 5.61
CA ALA A 255 13.75 -0.80 5.17
C ALA A 255 12.35 -0.17 5.22
N ASN A 256 12.21 0.93 5.95
CA ASN A 256 10.95 1.70 5.95
C ASN A 256 10.69 2.26 4.56
N SER A 257 9.48 2.08 4.05
CA SER A 257 9.07 2.60 2.76
C SER A 257 7.59 2.98 2.78
N MET A 258 7.22 3.91 1.90
CA MET A 258 5.83 4.30 1.71
C MET A 258 5.29 3.66 0.43
N VAL A 259 4.23 2.88 0.59
CA VAL A 259 3.53 2.23 -0.51
C VAL A 259 2.48 3.18 -1.09
N ASP A 260 2.39 3.22 -2.42
CA ASP A 260 1.35 3.99 -3.09
C ASP A 260 0.00 3.26 -3.01
N VAL A 261 -1.04 3.94 -2.53
CA VAL A 261 -2.40 3.40 -2.38
C VAL A 261 -2.98 2.88 -3.70
N SER A 262 -2.49 3.34 -4.85
CA SER A 262 -2.89 2.81 -6.15
C SER A 262 -2.52 1.33 -6.35
N GLN A 263 -1.53 0.81 -5.63
CA GLN A 263 -1.21 -0.62 -5.61
C GLN A 263 -2.29 -1.43 -4.88
N LEU A 264 -2.80 -0.93 -3.76
CA LEU A 264 -3.94 -1.52 -3.06
C LEU A 264 -5.20 -1.48 -3.95
N GLU A 265 -5.48 -0.33 -4.56
CA GLU A 265 -6.58 -0.18 -5.52
C GLU A 265 -6.38 -1.10 -6.74
N PHE A 266 -5.14 -1.38 -7.15
CA PHE A 266 -4.84 -2.30 -8.23
C PHE A 266 -5.22 -3.73 -7.85
N CYS A 267 -4.83 -4.20 -6.67
CA CYS A 267 -5.11 -5.56 -6.21
C CYS A 267 -6.62 -5.84 -6.18
N ILE A 268 -7.44 -4.92 -5.67
CA ILE A 268 -8.90 -5.10 -5.68
C ILE A 268 -9.51 -5.02 -7.08
N ARG A 269 -8.99 -4.16 -7.98
CA ARG A 269 -9.46 -4.14 -9.38
C ARG A 269 -9.16 -5.44 -10.09
N ASP A 270 -7.97 -5.98 -9.89
CA ASP A 270 -7.51 -7.21 -10.53
C ASP A 270 -8.32 -8.41 -10.04
N ASP A 271 -8.55 -8.48 -8.72
CA ASP A 271 -9.35 -9.52 -8.09
C ASP A 271 -10.80 -9.54 -8.62
N LEU A 272 -11.45 -8.37 -8.66
CA LEU A 272 -12.86 -8.29 -9.07
C LEU A 272 -13.06 -8.47 -10.58
N ASN A 273 -12.07 -8.13 -11.41
CA ASN A 273 -12.21 -8.16 -12.87
C ASN A 273 -12.63 -9.53 -13.41
N THR A 274 -12.21 -10.64 -12.79
CA THR A 274 -12.59 -11.98 -13.27
C THR A 274 -13.77 -12.59 -12.50
N LYS A 275 -14.18 -11.96 -11.39
CA LYS A 275 -15.16 -12.53 -10.47
C LYS A 275 -16.57 -11.97 -10.67
N VAL A 276 -16.72 -10.67 -10.88
CA VAL A 276 -18.03 -10.00 -10.72
C VAL A 276 -18.80 -9.81 -12.03
N PRO A 277 -20.15 -9.85 -11.99
CA PRO A 277 -21.00 -9.52 -13.11
C PRO A 277 -20.93 -8.04 -13.50
N ARG A 278 -21.09 -7.76 -14.80
CA ARG A 278 -21.17 -6.42 -15.40
C ARG A 278 -22.62 -6.04 -15.60
N VAL A 279 -22.98 -4.89 -15.06
CA VAL A 279 -24.36 -4.39 -15.04
C VAL A 279 -24.38 -2.90 -15.38
N MET A 280 -25.52 -2.37 -15.81
CA MET A 280 -25.67 -0.95 -16.13
C MET A 280 -26.29 -0.18 -14.97
N CYS A 281 -25.60 0.88 -14.55
CA CYS A 281 -26.11 1.88 -13.62
C CYS A 281 -25.75 3.27 -14.15
N VAL A 282 -26.75 4.14 -14.23
CA VAL A 282 -26.61 5.54 -14.62
C VAL A 282 -26.62 6.40 -13.36
N LEU A 283 -25.51 7.08 -13.09
CA LEU A 283 -25.30 7.85 -11.87
C LEU A 283 -25.87 9.28 -11.96
N ASP A 284 -25.69 9.96 -13.09
CA ASP A 284 -26.29 11.26 -13.37
C ASP A 284 -27.24 11.15 -14.58
N PRO A 285 -28.52 10.79 -14.33
CA PRO A 285 -29.44 10.44 -15.40
C PRO A 285 -29.81 11.65 -16.28
N LEU A 286 -29.59 11.48 -17.59
CA LEU A 286 -30.08 12.36 -18.64
C LEU A 286 -31.08 11.60 -19.51
N LYS A 287 -32.31 12.12 -19.62
CA LYS A 287 -33.39 11.48 -20.36
C LYS A 287 -33.11 11.52 -21.87
N VAL A 288 -33.35 10.40 -22.53
CA VAL A 288 -33.36 10.29 -23.99
C VAL A 288 -34.68 9.67 -24.43
N THR A 289 -35.37 10.32 -25.38
CA THR A 289 -36.55 9.75 -26.04
C THR A 289 -36.22 9.41 -27.48
N ILE A 290 -36.37 8.14 -27.81
CA ILE A 290 -36.14 7.60 -29.14
C ILE A 290 -37.40 7.82 -29.98
N THR A 291 -37.38 8.80 -30.87
CA THR A 291 -38.57 9.34 -31.55
C THR A 291 -39.21 8.32 -32.49
N ASN A 292 -38.41 7.48 -33.13
CA ASN A 292 -38.82 6.46 -34.08
C ASN A 292 -38.92 5.04 -33.49
N TYR A 293 -39.03 4.88 -32.16
CA TYR A 293 -39.19 3.58 -31.50
C TYR A 293 -40.40 3.58 -30.57
N ASP A 294 -41.43 2.79 -30.89
CA ASP A 294 -42.67 2.69 -30.10
C ASP A 294 -42.90 1.30 -29.48
N GLU A 295 -41.96 0.38 -29.70
CA GLU A 295 -42.02 -0.99 -29.20
C GLU A 295 -41.38 -1.11 -27.80
N LYS A 296 -41.52 -2.30 -27.21
CA LYS A 296 -40.76 -2.74 -26.04
C LYS A 296 -40.16 -4.10 -26.37
N GLU A 297 -38.87 -4.25 -26.11
CA GLU A 297 -38.19 -5.53 -26.25
C GLU A 297 -37.29 -5.81 -25.05
N GLU A 298 -36.89 -7.08 -24.91
CA GLU A 298 -35.88 -7.51 -23.95
C GLU A 298 -34.65 -8.00 -24.71
N LEU A 299 -33.52 -7.36 -24.46
CA LEU A 299 -32.25 -7.65 -25.09
C LEU A 299 -31.43 -8.59 -24.21
N ASP A 300 -30.84 -9.63 -24.81
CA ASP A 300 -29.89 -10.48 -24.12
C ASP A 300 -28.55 -9.77 -23.93
N ALA A 301 -28.07 -9.71 -22.69
CA ALA A 301 -26.75 -9.20 -22.35
C ALA A 301 -25.99 -10.16 -21.45
N SER A 302 -24.73 -10.42 -21.78
CA SER A 302 -23.84 -11.20 -20.93
C SER A 302 -23.47 -10.43 -19.67
N TYR A 303 -23.49 -11.10 -18.53
CA TYR A 303 -22.90 -10.61 -17.29
C TYR A 303 -21.37 -10.54 -17.36
N TYR A 304 -20.74 -11.37 -18.19
CA TYR A 304 -19.29 -11.49 -18.24
C TYR A 304 -18.77 -11.22 -19.66
N PRO A 305 -17.65 -10.51 -19.81
CA PRO A 305 -17.02 -10.35 -21.12
C PRO A 305 -16.35 -11.67 -21.57
N ASP A 306 -16.07 -11.77 -22.87
CA ASP A 306 -15.57 -13.01 -23.50
C ASP A 306 -14.23 -13.53 -22.92
N ASP A 307 -13.43 -12.66 -22.30
CA ASP A 307 -12.15 -13.01 -21.66
C ASP A 307 -12.30 -13.58 -20.25
N VAL A 308 -13.50 -13.54 -19.67
CA VAL A 308 -13.79 -14.11 -18.35
C VAL A 308 -14.44 -15.48 -18.52
N PRO A 309 -13.90 -16.56 -17.94
CA PRO A 309 -14.41 -17.92 -18.09
C PRO A 309 -15.64 -18.17 -17.20
N LYS A 310 -16.64 -17.29 -17.28
CA LYS A 310 -17.93 -17.42 -16.62
C LYS A 310 -19.04 -17.14 -17.63
N GLU A 311 -20.11 -17.91 -17.54
CA GLU A 311 -21.32 -17.67 -18.32
C GLU A 311 -22.40 -17.01 -17.48
N GLY A 312 -23.33 -16.34 -18.13
CA GLY A 312 -24.47 -15.72 -17.48
C GLY A 312 -25.09 -14.68 -18.39
N LEU A 313 -26.40 -14.77 -18.60
CA LEU A 313 -27.18 -13.82 -19.39
C LEU A 313 -28.20 -13.13 -18.48
N ARG A 314 -28.55 -11.91 -18.86
CA ARG A 314 -29.69 -11.18 -18.30
C ARG A 314 -30.48 -10.49 -19.40
N LYS A 315 -31.73 -10.21 -19.08
CA LYS A 315 -32.62 -9.45 -19.95
C LYS A 315 -32.52 -7.96 -19.63
N LEU A 316 -32.20 -7.16 -20.63
CA LEU A 316 -32.20 -5.70 -20.57
C LEU A 316 -33.49 -5.18 -21.22
N PRO A 317 -34.39 -4.55 -20.47
CA PRO A 317 -35.56 -3.91 -21.07
C PRO A 317 -35.10 -2.72 -21.92
N PHE A 318 -35.50 -2.71 -23.19
CA PHE A 318 -35.29 -1.58 -24.10
C PHE A 318 -36.65 -1.02 -24.51
N SER A 319 -36.78 0.31 -24.41
CA SER A 319 -38.03 1.01 -24.67
C SER A 319 -37.77 2.39 -25.27
N ARG A 320 -38.85 3.08 -25.65
CA ARG A 320 -38.83 4.45 -26.20
C ARG A 320 -38.07 5.45 -25.34
N GLU A 321 -38.13 5.31 -24.03
CA GLU A 321 -37.52 6.23 -23.08
C GLU A 321 -36.40 5.54 -22.31
N ILE A 322 -35.21 6.11 -22.36
CA ILE A 322 -34.03 5.61 -21.66
C ILE A 322 -33.34 6.73 -20.90
N TYR A 323 -32.46 6.38 -19.97
CA TYR A 323 -31.50 7.28 -19.36
C TYR A 323 -30.08 6.89 -19.76
N ILE A 324 -29.25 7.89 -20.01
CA ILE A 324 -27.80 7.78 -20.18
C ILE A 324 -27.11 8.66 -19.14
N GLU A 325 -25.79 8.55 -19.00
CA GLU A 325 -25.05 9.53 -18.19
C GLU A 325 -25.11 10.91 -18.85
N ARG A 326 -25.26 11.94 -18.02
CA ARG A 326 -25.17 13.33 -18.47
C ARG A 326 -23.86 13.63 -19.20
N ASP A 327 -22.75 13.08 -18.73
CA ASP A 327 -21.41 13.27 -19.32
C ASP A 327 -21.18 12.50 -20.65
N ASP A 328 -22.16 11.69 -21.07
CA ASP A 328 -22.16 10.98 -22.35
C ASP A 328 -22.84 11.75 -23.48
N PHE A 329 -23.32 12.97 -23.20
CA PHE A 329 -23.71 13.94 -24.21
C PHE A 329 -22.91 15.24 -24.10
N SER A 330 -22.49 15.80 -25.24
CA SER A 330 -21.87 17.14 -25.28
C SER A 330 -22.18 17.86 -26.58
N GLN A 331 -22.66 19.11 -26.48
CA GLN A 331 -22.80 20.01 -27.63
C GLN A 331 -21.46 20.63 -28.07
N THR A 332 -20.52 20.75 -27.14
CA THR A 332 -19.18 21.32 -27.35
C THR A 332 -18.11 20.32 -26.92
N PRO A 333 -17.99 19.19 -27.62
CA PRO A 333 -17.13 18.09 -27.20
C PRO A 333 -15.65 18.50 -27.19
N PRO A 334 -14.87 18.13 -26.16
CA PRO A 334 -13.42 18.26 -26.22
C PRO A 334 -12.82 17.33 -27.28
N LYS A 335 -11.60 17.63 -27.74
CA LYS A 335 -10.90 16.76 -28.69
C LYS A 335 -10.74 15.34 -28.12
N GLY A 336 -11.15 14.33 -28.90
CA GLY A 336 -11.10 12.92 -28.48
C GLY A 336 -12.37 12.42 -27.78
N TYR A 337 -13.45 13.22 -27.75
CA TYR A 337 -14.75 12.79 -27.27
C TYR A 337 -15.46 11.91 -28.30
N PHE A 338 -15.77 10.67 -27.92
CA PHE A 338 -16.36 9.66 -28.81
C PHE A 338 -17.80 9.26 -28.47
N ARG A 339 -18.43 9.95 -27.51
CA ARG A 339 -19.82 9.70 -27.07
C ARG A 339 -20.80 10.55 -27.89
N LEU A 340 -22.06 10.67 -27.44
CA LEU A 340 -23.12 11.32 -28.21
C LEU A 340 -22.89 12.82 -28.32
N THR A 341 -23.06 13.36 -29.53
CA THR A 341 -23.07 14.81 -29.79
C THR A 341 -24.20 15.09 -30.80
N PRO A 342 -24.55 16.36 -31.07
CA PRO A 342 -25.56 16.66 -32.09
C PRO A 342 -25.24 16.05 -33.47
N GLU A 343 -23.96 15.94 -33.84
CA GLU A 343 -23.51 15.45 -35.15
C GLU A 343 -22.89 14.04 -35.12
N GLN A 344 -22.64 13.46 -33.93
CA GLN A 344 -21.95 12.18 -33.77
C GLN A 344 -22.87 11.12 -33.15
N PRO A 345 -23.14 9.99 -33.84
CA PRO A 345 -23.88 8.89 -33.25
C PRO A 345 -23.08 8.13 -32.20
N VAL A 346 -23.79 7.40 -31.34
CA VAL A 346 -23.17 6.53 -30.32
C VAL A 346 -23.88 5.18 -30.27
N ARG A 347 -23.15 4.12 -29.89
CA ARG A 347 -23.77 2.82 -29.58
C ARG A 347 -24.25 2.79 -28.14
N LEU A 348 -25.48 2.35 -27.94
CA LEU A 348 -25.99 1.89 -26.66
C LEU A 348 -25.49 0.46 -26.43
N LYS A 349 -24.81 0.22 -25.32
CA LYS A 349 -24.21 -1.10 -25.02
C LYS A 349 -25.29 -2.18 -25.00
N HIS A 350 -25.03 -3.30 -25.68
CA HIS A 350 -25.99 -4.41 -25.93
C HIS A 350 -27.25 -4.07 -26.75
N ALA A 351 -27.41 -2.84 -27.23
CA ALA A 351 -28.59 -2.38 -27.98
C ALA A 351 -28.21 -1.82 -29.36
N TYR A 352 -28.79 -0.70 -29.75
CA TYR A 352 -28.63 -0.09 -31.09
C TYR A 352 -27.70 1.13 -31.06
N ILE A 353 -27.36 1.63 -32.25
CA ILE A 353 -26.81 2.96 -32.45
C ILE A 353 -27.94 3.99 -32.44
N ILE A 354 -27.73 5.10 -31.75
CA ILE A 354 -28.62 6.26 -31.76
C ILE A 354 -27.92 7.52 -32.30
N SER A 355 -28.72 8.46 -32.83
CA SER A 355 -28.27 9.77 -33.29
C SER A 355 -29.16 10.86 -32.70
N CYS A 356 -28.55 11.96 -32.25
CA CYS A 356 -29.27 13.10 -31.69
C CYS A 356 -30.07 13.80 -32.81
N GLU A 357 -31.34 14.12 -32.55
CA GLU A 357 -32.17 14.96 -33.42
C GLU A 357 -32.37 16.35 -32.80
N GLU A 358 -32.71 16.39 -31.51
CA GLU A 358 -33.07 17.62 -30.81
C GLU A 358 -32.56 17.60 -29.37
N VAL A 359 -32.15 18.77 -28.88
CA VAL A 359 -31.70 18.97 -27.50
C VAL A 359 -32.69 19.89 -26.80
N ILE A 360 -33.39 19.35 -25.80
CA ILE A 360 -34.36 20.10 -25.00
C ILE A 360 -33.64 20.67 -23.78
N LYS A 361 -33.90 21.95 -23.51
CA LYS A 361 -33.30 22.70 -22.41
C LYS A 361 -34.35 23.32 -21.51
N ASP A 362 -34.01 23.48 -20.23
CA ASP A 362 -34.79 24.28 -19.30
C ASP A 362 -34.59 25.79 -19.51
N ALA A 363 -35.29 26.60 -18.71
CA ALA A 363 -35.18 28.06 -18.74
C ALA A 363 -33.78 28.59 -18.37
N ASN A 364 -32.96 27.78 -17.70
CA ASN A 364 -31.59 28.13 -17.30
C ASN A 364 -30.55 27.66 -18.34
N GLY A 365 -31.00 27.02 -19.42
CA GLY A 365 -30.14 26.48 -20.48
C GLY A 365 -29.53 25.11 -20.17
N ASN A 366 -29.94 24.45 -19.08
CA ASN A 366 -29.50 23.08 -18.76
C ASN A 366 -30.20 22.09 -19.67
N ILE A 367 -29.48 21.06 -20.11
CA ILE A 367 -30.04 20.00 -20.95
C ILE A 367 -30.86 19.05 -20.07
N THR A 368 -32.15 18.95 -20.37
CA THR A 368 -33.11 18.11 -19.62
C THR A 368 -33.47 16.84 -20.36
N GLU A 369 -33.47 16.87 -21.69
CA GLU A 369 -33.83 15.73 -22.54
C GLU A 369 -33.17 15.81 -23.91
N ILE A 370 -32.85 14.64 -24.48
CA ILE A 370 -32.40 14.49 -25.86
C ILE A 370 -33.47 13.72 -26.63
N LYS A 371 -33.93 14.26 -27.76
CA LYS A 371 -34.65 13.47 -28.76
C LYS A 371 -33.64 12.84 -29.70
N ALA A 372 -33.75 11.54 -29.90
CA ALA A 372 -32.83 10.78 -30.74
C ALA A 372 -33.58 9.83 -31.66
N VAL A 373 -32.94 9.41 -32.74
CA VAL A 373 -33.40 8.28 -33.56
C VAL A 373 -32.48 7.08 -33.33
N TYR A 374 -33.06 5.89 -33.30
CA TYR A 374 -32.28 4.65 -33.36
C TYR A 374 -32.19 4.13 -34.80
N HIS A 375 -31.15 3.34 -35.07
CA HIS A 375 -30.93 2.70 -36.36
C HIS A 375 -31.30 1.22 -36.29
N PRO A 376 -32.41 0.74 -36.91
CA PRO A 376 -32.90 -0.63 -36.73
C PRO A 376 -31.90 -1.72 -37.11
N ALA A 377 -31.12 -1.51 -38.18
CA ALA A 377 -30.11 -2.44 -38.66
C ALA A 377 -28.83 -2.46 -37.81
N SER A 378 -28.76 -1.75 -36.67
CA SER A 378 -27.53 -1.56 -35.88
C SER A 378 -27.46 -2.35 -34.57
N LYS A 379 -28.37 -3.33 -34.38
CA LYS A 379 -28.45 -4.16 -33.16
C LYS A 379 -27.09 -4.78 -32.84
N SER A 380 -26.66 -4.65 -31.59
CA SER A 380 -25.36 -5.18 -31.14
C SER A 380 -25.29 -6.69 -31.37
N GLY A 381 -24.13 -7.18 -31.83
CA GLY A 381 -23.93 -8.58 -32.22
C GLY A 381 -24.46 -8.95 -33.61
N SER A 382 -25.26 -8.10 -34.27
CA SER A 382 -25.86 -8.35 -35.59
C SER A 382 -25.95 -7.09 -36.46
N ASP A 383 -25.03 -6.14 -36.26
CA ASP A 383 -25.05 -4.84 -36.94
C ASP A 383 -24.72 -4.94 -38.44
N THR A 384 -25.66 -4.49 -39.27
CA THR A 384 -25.57 -4.39 -40.74
C THR A 384 -25.80 -2.96 -41.25
N SER A 385 -25.87 -1.97 -40.35
CA SER A 385 -26.17 -0.57 -40.67
C SER A 385 -25.07 0.16 -41.43
N GLY A 386 -23.83 -0.32 -41.35
CA GLY A 386 -22.65 0.37 -41.91
C GLY A 386 -22.22 1.62 -41.13
N ILE A 387 -22.91 1.97 -40.04
CA ILE A 387 -22.60 3.15 -39.23
C ILE A 387 -21.39 2.87 -38.34
N LYS A 388 -20.34 3.67 -38.48
CA LYS A 388 -19.12 3.55 -37.67
C LYS A 388 -19.19 4.44 -36.44
N VAL A 389 -19.21 3.82 -35.27
CA VAL A 389 -19.10 4.50 -33.98
C VAL A 389 -17.78 4.17 -33.29
N LYS A 390 -17.24 5.11 -32.53
CA LYS A 390 -15.94 4.96 -31.84
C LYS A 390 -16.07 4.57 -30.36
N SER A 391 -17.27 4.63 -29.80
CA SER A 391 -17.52 4.21 -28.42
C SER A 391 -18.93 3.65 -28.25
N ALA A 392 -19.12 2.92 -27.15
CA ALA A 392 -20.42 2.52 -26.65
C ALA A 392 -20.61 3.08 -25.23
N ILE A 393 -21.83 3.53 -24.94
CA ILE A 393 -22.23 4.06 -23.64
C ILE A 393 -23.24 3.13 -22.98
N HIS A 394 -23.24 3.09 -21.64
CA HIS A 394 -24.26 2.38 -20.88
C HIS A 394 -25.52 3.23 -20.78
N TRP A 395 -26.64 2.57 -20.48
CA TRP A 395 -27.96 3.17 -20.45
C TRP A 395 -28.89 2.29 -19.63
N VAL A 396 -30.04 2.81 -19.22
CA VAL A 396 -31.11 2.02 -18.57
C VAL A 396 -32.47 2.45 -19.10
N SER A 397 -33.46 1.56 -19.12
CA SER A 397 -34.84 1.93 -19.50
C SER A 397 -35.47 2.84 -18.46
N ALA A 398 -36.12 3.92 -18.89
CA ALA A 398 -36.73 4.89 -17.98
C ALA A 398 -37.88 4.30 -17.15
N LYS A 399 -38.61 3.33 -17.71
CA LYS A 399 -39.79 2.73 -17.06
C LYS A 399 -39.44 1.59 -16.11
N GLU A 400 -38.44 0.78 -16.46
CA GLU A 400 -38.10 -0.43 -15.73
C GLU A 400 -36.89 -0.29 -14.79
N ALA A 401 -36.07 0.74 -14.96
CA ALA A 401 -34.94 0.99 -14.05
C ALA A 401 -35.40 1.17 -12.61
N LYS A 402 -34.52 0.79 -11.67
CA LYS A 402 -34.74 0.97 -10.23
C LYS A 402 -33.92 2.15 -9.73
N THR A 403 -34.55 2.99 -8.93
CA THR A 403 -33.85 4.08 -8.24
C THR A 403 -33.03 3.51 -7.09
N VAL A 404 -31.77 3.91 -7.00
CA VAL A 404 -30.83 3.42 -5.98
C VAL A 404 -30.00 4.56 -5.43
N GLU A 405 -29.53 4.41 -4.19
CA GLU A 405 -28.47 5.25 -3.63
C GLU A 405 -27.10 4.69 -4.01
N VAL A 406 -26.22 5.54 -4.53
CA VAL A 406 -24.84 5.19 -4.83
C VAL A 406 -23.91 6.11 -4.04
N ARG A 407 -23.02 5.51 -3.25
CA ARG A 407 -22.01 6.19 -2.44
C ARG A 407 -20.68 6.11 -3.15
N LEU A 408 -20.28 7.23 -3.75
CA LEU A 408 -19.00 7.39 -4.42
C LEU A 408 -17.98 7.84 -3.41
N TYR A 409 -17.14 6.90 -3.01
CA TYR A 409 -16.04 7.18 -2.11
C TYR A 409 -14.74 7.46 -2.87
N ASP A 410 -13.92 8.34 -2.31
CA ASP A 410 -12.56 8.63 -2.75
C ASP A 410 -11.58 8.45 -1.55
N ARG A 411 -10.31 8.79 -1.76
CA ARG A 411 -9.30 8.81 -0.70
C ARG A 411 -9.73 9.78 0.40
N LEU A 412 -9.53 9.38 1.65
CA LEU A 412 -9.94 10.17 2.83
C LEU A 412 -9.12 11.46 2.96
N PHE A 413 -7.86 11.43 2.54
CA PHE A 413 -6.96 12.59 2.59
C PHE A 413 -6.52 13.03 1.20
N THR A 414 -6.28 14.33 1.05
CA THR A 414 -5.78 14.93 -0.21
C THR A 414 -4.26 14.94 -0.31
N ASN A 415 -3.57 14.90 0.83
CA ASN A 415 -2.11 14.89 0.92
C ASN A 415 -1.56 13.47 0.94
N GLU A 416 -0.39 13.26 0.33
CA GLU A 416 0.30 11.96 0.30
C GLU A 416 0.71 11.51 1.71
N VAL A 417 1.12 12.45 2.56
CA VAL A 417 1.48 12.18 3.96
C VAL A 417 0.57 13.04 4.85
N PRO A 418 -0.62 12.54 5.23
CA PRO A 418 -1.57 13.32 6.01
C PRO A 418 -1.09 13.54 7.45
N GLU A 419 -1.08 14.80 7.89
CA GLU A 419 -0.60 15.19 9.21
C GLU A 419 -1.74 15.46 10.19
N SER A 420 -2.87 15.97 9.70
CA SER A 420 -3.98 16.41 10.53
C SER A 420 -5.35 16.25 9.86
N VAL A 421 -6.41 16.64 10.57
CA VAL A 421 -7.80 16.57 10.09
C VAL A 421 -8.10 17.62 9.00
N GLU A 422 -7.29 18.68 8.91
CA GLU A 422 -7.41 19.70 7.87
C GLU A 422 -7.06 19.16 6.47
N ASP A 423 -6.34 18.03 6.40
CA ASP A 423 -5.96 17.38 5.14
C ASP A 423 -7.07 16.50 4.53
N ILE A 424 -8.20 16.37 5.24
CA ILE A 424 -9.34 15.55 4.82
C ILE A 424 -9.86 16.04 3.47
N ASN A 425 -10.09 15.10 2.58
CA ASN A 425 -10.70 15.34 1.29
C ASN A 425 -12.20 15.63 1.46
N PRO A 426 -12.68 16.85 1.14
CA PRO A 426 -14.10 17.18 1.22
C PRO A 426 -14.93 16.34 0.24
N ASP A 427 -14.31 15.86 -0.85
CA ASP A 427 -14.93 14.98 -1.84
C ASP A 427 -14.71 13.49 -1.54
N SER A 428 -14.25 13.13 -0.33
CA SER A 428 -14.03 11.73 0.07
C SER A 428 -15.29 10.86 0.04
N LEU A 429 -16.47 11.47 0.09
CA LEU A 429 -17.76 10.82 -0.06
C LEU A 429 -18.75 11.74 -0.79
N LYS A 430 -19.26 11.27 -1.93
CA LYS A 430 -20.41 11.85 -2.63
C LYS A 430 -21.55 10.84 -2.68
N ILE A 431 -22.73 11.23 -2.18
CA ILE A 431 -23.93 10.40 -2.18
C ILE A 431 -24.84 10.84 -3.34
N ILE A 432 -25.23 9.89 -4.18
CA ILE A 432 -26.15 10.07 -5.30
C ILE A 432 -27.42 9.27 -4.99
N LYS A 433 -28.55 9.95 -4.75
CA LYS A 433 -29.81 9.30 -4.32
C LYS A 433 -30.75 8.92 -5.47
N ASN A 434 -30.50 9.45 -6.65
CA ASN A 434 -31.35 9.32 -7.83
C ASN A 434 -30.65 8.57 -8.97
N ALA A 435 -29.63 7.76 -8.65
CA ALA A 435 -29.02 6.88 -9.63
C ALA A 435 -30.04 5.82 -10.07
N LEU A 436 -29.91 5.35 -11.31
CA LEU A 436 -30.83 4.40 -11.92
C LEU A 436 -30.06 3.14 -12.33
N ILE A 437 -30.48 1.98 -11.85
CA ILE A 437 -29.86 0.68 -12.17
C ILE A 437 -30.81 -0.19 -12.99
N GLU A 438 -30.25 -1.06 -13.83
CA GLU A 438 -31.02 -2.08 -14.53
C GLU A 438 -31.76 -3.02 -13.53
N PRO A 439 -32.98 -3.48 -13.84
CA PRO A 439 -33.82 -4.19 -12.86
C PRO A 439 -33.26 -5.54 -12.41
N ALA A 440 -32.51 -6.24 -13.27
CA ALA A 440 -31.98 -7.58 -13.01
C ALA A 440 -31.11 -7.64 -11.73
N VAL A 441 -30.42 -6.55 -11.38
CA VAL A 441 -29.60 -6.47 -10.16
C VAL A 441 -30.44 -6.68 -8.90
N ILE A 442 -31.65 -6.12 -8.87
CA ILE A 442 -32.54 -6.17 -7.71
C ILE A 442 -33.41 -7.42 -7.73
N THR A 443 -33.88 -7.85 -8.91
CA THR A 443 -34.80 -9.00 -9.03
C THR A 443 -34.08 -10.34 -8.93
N ASP A 444 -32.92 -10.47 -9.56
CA ASP A 444 -32.27 -11.77 -9.75
C ASP A 444 -31.13 -12.01 -8.74
N LYS A 445 -30.59 -10.93 -8.15
CA LYS A 445 -29.54 -10.92 -7.12
C LYS A 445 -28.37 -11.89 -7.40
N PRO A 446 -27.72 -11.83 -8.58
CA PRO A 446 -26.74 -12.84 -9.00
C PRO A 446 -25.40 -12.78 -8.25
N ASP A 447 -25.08 -11.68 -7.57
CA ASP A 447 -23.89 -11.46 -6.73
C ASP A 447 -24.18 -10.24 -5.82
N GLU A 448 -23.34 -9.96 -4.83
CA GLU A 448 -23.40 -8.71 -4.04
C GLU A 448 -22.41 -7.64 -4.56
N ARG A 449 -21.41 -8.05 -5.34
CA ARG A 449 -20.45 -7.15 -6.00
C ARG A 449 -20.70 -7.11 -7.50
N PHE A 450 -20.53 -5.92 -8.07
CA PHE A 450 -20.81 -5.66 -9.46
C PHE A 450 -19.73 -4.78 -10.08
N GLN A 451 -19.50 -4.94 -11.37
CA GLN A 451 -18.90 -3.88 -12.17
C GLN A 451 -20.04 -3.07 -12.80
N PHE A 452 -20.22 -1.83 -12.36
CA PHE A 452 -21.07 -0.90 -13.09
C PHE A 452 -20.30 -0.44 -14.32
N GLU A 453 -20.86 -0.78 -15.48
CA GLU A 453 -20.23 -0.54 -16.78
C GLU A 453 -19.73 0.91 -16.88
N ARG A 454 -18.44 1.06 -17.20
CA ARG A 454 -17.72 2.35 -17.32
C ARG A 454 -17.58 3.18 -16.03
N GLN A 455 -18.23 2.81 -14.92
CA GLN A 455 -18.21 3.58 -13.67
C GLN A 455 -17.20 3.05 -12.64
N GLY A 456 -17.08 1.72 -12.51
CA GLY A 456 -16.23 1.12 -11.49
C GLY A 456 -16.79 -0.19 -10.94
N TYR A 457 -16.22 -0.61 -9.82
CA TYR A 457 -16.70 -1.75 -9.05
C TYR A 457 -17.49 -1.26 -7.84
N PHE A 458 -18.61 -1.91 -7.56
CA PHE A 458 -19.58 -1.52 -6.55
C PHE A 458 -19.98 -2.74 -5.72
N TYR A 459 -20.36 -2.49 -4.47
CA TYR A 459 -20.81 -3.49 -3.51
C TYR A 459 -22.14 -3.06 -2.92
N ALA A 460 -23.12 -3.95 -2.82
CA ALA A 460 -24.31 -3.69 -2.01
C ALA A 460 -23.87 -3.45 -0.56
N ASP A 461 -24.20 -2.29 0.02
CA ASP A 461 -23.77 -1.99 1.39
C ASP A 461 -24.38 -3.01 2.36
N PRO A 462 -23.56 -3.75 3.14
CA PRO A 462 -24.06 -4.88 3.92
C PRO A 462 -24.90 -4.45 5.14
N ILE A 463 -24.97 -3.15 5.44
CA ILE A 463 -25.67 -2.61 6.60
C ILE A 463 -26.93 -1.85 6.18
N ASP A 464 -26.82 -0.99 5.16
CA ASP A 464 -27.88 -0.06 4.76
C ASP A 464 -28.69 -0.53 3.54
N TYR A 465 -28.26 -1.59 2.84
CA TYR A 465 -28.98 -2.10 1.67
C TYR A 465 -30.29 -2.80 2.06
N SER A 466 -31.37 -2.48 1.35
CA SER A 466 -32.57 -3.30 1.26
C SER A 466 -33.12 -3.31 -0.16
N ASP A 467 -34.00 -4.26 -0.50
CA ASP A 467 -34.62 -4.27 -1.84
C ASP A 467 -35.54 -3.05 -2.08
N GLU A 468 -36.09 -2.48 -1.01
CA GLU A 468 -36.91 -1.27 -1.05
C GLU A 468 -36.06 0.01 -1.16
N THR A 469 -34.87 -0.02 -0.54
CA THR A 469 -33.89 1.07 -0.53
C THR A 469 -32.51 0.55 -0.89
N PRO A 470 -32.22 0.24 -2.17
CA PRO A 470 -30.93 -0.33 -2.53
C PRO A 470 -29.81 0.71 -2.39
N VAL A 471 -28.72 0.32 -1.72
CA VAL A 471 -27.56 1.18 -1.46
C VAL A 471 -26.30 0.49 -1.96
N PHE A 472 -25.55 1.16 -2.83
CA PHE A 472 -24.31 0.63 -3.40
C PHE A 472 -23.09 1.51 -3.06
N ASN A 473 -22.07 0.90 -2.50
CA ASN A 473 -20.78 1.52 -2.24
C ASN A 473 -19.85 1.35 -3.43
N LYS A 474 -19.22 2.42 -3.90
CA LYS A 474 -18.12 2.30 -4.86
C LYS A 474 -16.90 1.71 -4.17
N ILE A 475 -16.51 0.50 -4.57
CA ILE A 475 -15.30 -0.17 -4.09
C ILE A 475 -14.09 0.60 -4.64
N VAL A 476 -13.97 0.67 -5.98
CA VAL A 476 -12.86 1.30 -6.69
C VAL A 476 -13.29 1.69 -8.12
N GLY A 477 -12.70 2.75 -8.67
CA GLY A 477 -12.89 3.12 -10.08
C GLY A 477 -12.18 2.17 -11.06
N LEU A 478 -12.59 2.19 -12.33
CA LEU A 478 -11.87 1.50 -13.40
C LEU A 478 -10.48 2.13 -13.62
N LYS A 479 -9.59 1.42 -14.31
CA LYS A 479 -8.28 1.98 -14.69
C LYS A 479 -8.47 3.24 -15.52
N ASP A 480 -8.01 4.36 -14.98
CA ASP A 480 -8.08 5.64 -15.66
C ASP A 480 -7.10 5.65 -16.83
N SER A 481 -7.63 5.53 -18.05
CA SER A 481 -6.82 5.47 -19.29
C SER A 481 -6.79 6.82 -20.02
N TRP A 482 -7.40 7.85 -19.43
CA TRP A 482 -7.54 9.19 -19.99
C TRP A 482 -7.11 10.25 -18.96
N GLY A 483 -5.83 10.65 -19.00
CA GLY A 483 -5.47 12.01 -18.55
C GLY A 483 -4.46 12.19 -17.41
N LYS A 484 -3.34 11.46 -17.36
CA LYS A 484 -2.10 12.02 -16.78
C LYS A 484 -1.47 13.05 -17.75
N LYS A 485 -2.20 14.12 -18.03
CA LYS A 485 -1.64 15.43 -18.39
C LYS A 485 -2.30 16.46 -17.48
N LYS A 486 -1.97 16.43 -16.19
CA LYS A 486 -2.15 17.62 -15.36
C LYS A 486 -1.32 18.73 -16.01
N LYS A 487 -1.99 19.75 -16.54
CA LYS A 487 -1.35 21.05 -16.81
C LYS A 487 -0.68 21.47 -15.50
N LYS A 488 0.63 21.73 -15.53
CA LYS A 488 1.30 22.45 -14.44
C LYS A 488 0.49 23.73 -14.22
N ALA A 489 -0.11 23.87 -13.05
CA ALA A 489 -0.64 25.14 -12.61
C ALA A 489 0.51 26.17 -12.64
N PRO A 490 0.25 27.44 -13.00
CA PRO A 490 1.26 28.47 -12.95
C PRO A 490 1.78 28.56 -11.51
N LYS A 491 3.11 28.49 -11.35
CA LYS A 491 3.78 28.70 -10.07
C LYS A 491 3.31 30.04 -9.51
N SER A 492 2.60 30.01 -8.39
CA SER A 492 2.44 31.20 -7.56
C SER A 492 3.81 31.58 -7.01
N GLU A 493 4.14 32.87 -7.09
CA GLU A 493 5.37 33.42 -6.54
C GLU A 493 5.39 33.19 -5.02
N HIS A 494 6.42 32.48 -4.55
CA HIS A 494 6.71 32.34 -3.12
C HIS A 494 7.04 33.72 -2.54
N LYS A 495 6.20 34.19 -1.62
CA LYS A 495 6.67 35.13 -0.58
C LYS A 495 7.60 34.36 0.37
N PRO A 496 8.72 34.94 0.82
CA PRO A 496 9.60 34.27 1.77
C PRO A 496 8.91 34.16 3.12
N GLN A 497 8.52 32.95 3.52
CA GLN A 497 8.22 32.62 4.91
C GLN A 497 9.41 31.89 5.52
N ALA A 498 9.70 32.23 6.78
CA ALA A 498 10.85 31.76 7.52
C ALA A 498 10.93 30.23 7.56
N LYS A 499 12.13 29.68 7.31
CA LYS A 499 12.45 28.27 7.57
C LYS A 499 12.07 27.95 9.02
N LYS A 500 11.16 26.99 9.20
CA LYS A 500 11.01 26.23 10.44
C LYS A 500 11.29 24.78 10.11
N GLU A 501 12.16 24.22 10.92
CA GLU A 501 12.80 22.92 10.78
C GLU A 501 11.78 21.79 10.79
N GLN A 502 11.98 20.89 9.83
CA GLN A 502 11.39 19.56 9.78
C GLN A 502 12.14 18.72 10.81
N ILE A 503 11.47 18.30 11.88
CA ILE A 503 12.06 17.38 12.87
C ILE A 503 11.94 15.97 12.29
N ASP A 504 12.89 15.63 11.42
CA ASP A 504 13.26 14.25 11.13
C ASP A 504 13.86 13.63 12.40
N GLY A 505 13.62 12.34 12.61
CA GLY A 505 14.26 11.59 13.70
C GLY A 505 15.77 11.83 13.68
N GLU A 506 16.33 12.20 14.83
CA GLU A 506 17.74 12.60 14.96
C GLU A 506 18.67 11.51 14.44
N VAL A 507 19.06 11.64 13.18
CA VAL A 507 20.27 11.04 12.64
C VAL A 507 21.41 11.71 13.42
N ALA A 508 22.29 10.91 14.04
CA ALA A 508 23.44 11.44 14.76
C ALA A 508 24.11 12.56 13.93
N PRO A 509 24.42 13.73 14.52
CA PRO A 509 24.98 14.85 13.78
C PRO A 509 26.23 14.39 13.04
N MET A 510 26.32 14.73 11.75
CA MET A 510 27.52 14.44 10.97
C MET A 510 28.72 15.11 11.64
N SER A 511 29.83 14.38 11.75
CA SER A 511 31.13 14.98 12.03
C SER A 511 31.48 16.01 10.96
N GLU A 512 32.42 16.92 11.25
CA GLU A 512 32.86 17.94 10.29
C GLU A 512 33.36 17.32 8.97
N SER A 513 34.00 16.15 9.03
CA SER A 513 34.46 15.40 7.85
C SER A 513 33.31 14.79 7.04
N GLU A 514 32.30 14.22 7.70
CA GLU A 514 31.12 13.66 7.03
C GLU A 514 30.28 14.78 6.40
N GLN A 515 30.14 15.92 7.08
CA GLN A 515 29.42 17.08 6.55
C GLN A 515 30.12 17.66 5.31
N ALA A 516 31.46 17.75 5.33
CA ALA A 516 32.24 18.20 4.18
C ALA A 516 32.10 17.24 2.97
N LEU A 517 32.09 15.93 3.21
CA LEU A 517 31.84 14.93 2.17
C LEU A 517 30.41 15.03 1.63
N PHE A 518 29.42 15.18 2.51
CA PHE A 518 28.03 15.36 2.11
C PHE A 518 27.85 16.61 1.24
N ASP A 519 28.44 17.73 1.63
CA ASP A 519 28.39 18.98 0.88
C ASP A 519 29.09 18.84 -0.48
N LYS A 520 30.26 18.18 -0.53
CA LYS A 520 30.96 17.85 -1.79
C LYS A 520 30.08 16.99 -2.71
N TYR A 521 29.48 15.94 -2.18
CA TYR A 521 28.64 15.00 -2.92
C TYR A 521 27.36 15.65 -3.47
N THR A 522 26.72 16.51 -2.69
CA THR A 522 25.48 17.19 -3.11
C THR A 522 25.74 18.41 -4.00
N ALA A 523 26.71 19.27 -3.65
CA ALA A 523 26.95 20.53 -4.33
C ALA A 523 27.80 20.37 -5.61
N GLU A 524 28.87 19.57 -5.56
CA GLU A 524 29.79 19.43 -6.70
C GLU A 524 29.37 18.27 -7.62
N LEU A 525 29.08 17.11 -7.04
CA LEU A 525 28.77 15.89 -7.81
C LEU A 525 27.27 15.69 -8.11
N LYS A 526 26.42 16.59 -7.59
CA LYS A 526 24.95 16.63 -7.81
C LYS A 526 24.24 15.32 -7.43
N LEU A 527 24.75 14.63 -6.41
CA LEU A 527 24.09 13.47 -5.84
C LEU A 527 22.83 13.89 -5.08
N ASN A 528 21.83 13.02 -5.05
CA ASN A 528 20.66 13.25 -4.20
C ASN A 528 21.06 13.13 -2.72
N SER A 529 20.30 13.77 -1.83
CA SER A 529 20.63 13.85 -0.40
C SER A 529 20.72 12.49 0.28
N GLU A 530 19.94 11.50 -0.15
CA GLU A 530 19.94 10.16 0.47
C GLU A 530 21.23 9.41 0.15
N VAL A 531 21.59 9.31 -1.14
CA VAL A 531 22.82 8.67 -1.61
C VAL A 531 24.06 9.40 -1.09
N ALA A 532 24.04 10.74 -1.07
CA ALA A 532 25.13 11.53 -0.52
C ALA A 532 25.30 11.29 0.98
N ASN A 533 24.20 11.16 1.74
CA ASN A 533 24.25 10.87 3.17
C ASN A 533 24.82 9.47 3.45
N THR A 534 24.39 8.46 2.68
CA THR A 534 24.92 7.09 2.80
C THR A 534 26.41 7.03 2.53
N LEU A 535 26.89 7.67 1.45
CA LEU A 535 28.31 7.67 1.12
C LEU A 535 29.14 8.50 2.11
N ALA A 536 28.60 9.63 2.59
CA ALA A 536 29.33 10.51 3.50
C ALA A 536 29.57 9.88 4.88
N ARG A 537 28.62 9.06 5.37
CA ARG A 537 28.65 8.47 6.72
C ARG A 537 29.41 7.14 6.83
N ASP A 538 29.78 6.54 5.70
CA ASP A 538 30.53 5.29 5.69
C ASP A 538 31.86 5.52 4.99
N GLU A 539 32.94 5.56 5.77
CA GLU A 539 34.30 5.82 5.28
C GLU A 539 34.73 4.82 4.20
N LYS A 540 34.32 3.54 4.31
CA LYS A 540 34.68 2.51 3.33
C LYS A 540 33.93 2.71 2.02
N LEU A 541 32.64 3.04 2.09
CA LEU A 541 31.85 3.35 0.89
C LEU A 541 32.30 4.65 0.23
N SER A 542 32.61 5.67 1.04
CA SER A 542 33.17 6.93 0.57
C SER A 542 34.48 6.70 -0.20
N SER A 543 35.42 5.97 0.40
CA SER A 543 36.70 5.62 -0.24
C SER A 543 36.50 4.81 -1.51
N PHE A 544 35.62 3.80 -1.48
CA PHE A 544 35.35 2.96 -2.65
C PHE A 544 34.73 3.78 -3.80
N TYR A 545 33.83 4.71 -3.47
CA TYR A 545 33.21 5.61 -4.44
C TYR A 545 34.23 6.56 -5.06
N GLU A 546 35.10 7.18 -4.26
CA GLU A 546 36.15 8.07 -4.77
C GLU A 546 37.15 7.32 -5.66
N ASP A 547 37.53 6.09 -5.29
CA ASP A 547 38.38 5.23 -6.12
C ASP A 547 37.72 4.89 -7.46
N ALA A 548 36.43 4.56 -7.46
CA ALA A 548 35.69 4.27 -8.69
C ALA A 548 35.56 5.54 -9.56
N LEU A 549 35.31 6.69 -8.94
CA LEU A 549 35.19 7.98 -9.61
C LEU A 549 36.51 8.44 -10.24
N SER A 550 37.64 8.09 -9.63
CA SER A 550 38.97 8.32 -10.21
C SER A 550 39.21 7.54 -11.51
N THR A 551 38.50 6.42 -11.67
CA THR A 551 38.60 5.54 -12.84
C THR A 551 37.62 5.94 -13.94
N LEU A 552 36.40 6.34 -13.58
CA LEU A 552 35.35 6.75 -14.51
C LEU A 552 34.64 8.01 -14.00
N ASN A 553 34.59 9.07 -14.83
CA ASN A 553 33.85 10.28 -14.50
C ASN A 553 32.33 10.11 -14.74
N SER A 554 31.67 9.30 -13.93
CA SER A 554 30.22 9.07 -13.97
C SER A 554 29.63 9.11 -12.54
N PRO A 555 29.60 10.30 -11.90
CA PRO A 555 29.38 10.42 -10.46
C PRO A 555 28.04 9.83 -10.00
N VAL A 556 26.95 10.15 -10.70
CA VAL A 556 25.61 9.68 -10.31
C VAL A 556 25.44 8.17 -10.50
N ALA A 557 25.93 7.61 -11.62
CA ALA A 557 25.78 6.18 -11.91
C ALA A 557 26.64 5.33 -10.96
N LEU A 558 27.88 5.75 -10.72
CA LEU A 558 28.77 5.13 -9.73
C LEU A 558 28.17 5.19 -8.32
N ALA A 559 27.72 6.35 -7.88
CA ALA A 559 27.16 6.52 -6.54
C ALA A 559 25.95 5.63 -6.31
N ASN A 560 25.09 5.46 -7.32
CA ASN A 560 23.94 4.57 -7.23
C ASN A 560 24.34 3.09 -7.10
N ILE A 561 25.36 2.62 -7.83
CA ILE A 561 25.82 1.23 -7.67
C ILE A 561 26.53 1.06 -6.32
N VAL A 562 27.36 2.02 -5.90
CA VAL A 562 28.11 1.94 -4.65
C VAL A 562 27.19 1.97 -3.43
N ALA A 563 26.25 2.93 -3.38
CA ALA A 563 25.34 3.09 -2.25
C ALA A 563 24.30 1.96 -2.12
N ASN A 564 24.07 1.18 -3.18
CA ASN A 564 23.10 0.09 -3.16
C ASN A 564 23.77 -1.30 -3.17
N GLU A 565 24.48 -1.62 -4.25
CA GLU A 565 24.98 -2.98 -4.48
C GLU A 565 26.29 -3.22 -3.70
N VAL A 566 27.24 -2.27 -3.71
CA VAL A 566 28.50 -2.40 -2.95
C VAL A 566 28.24 -2.29 -1.45
N ALA A 567 27.35 -1.40 -1.02
CA ALA A 567 26.90 -1.29 0.37
C ALA A 567 26.29 -2.59 0.90
N ARG A 568 25.50 -3.30 0.07
CA ARG A 568 24.97 -4.62 0.42
C ARG A 568 26.10 -5.63 0.63
N GLU A 569 27.04 -5.75 -0.31
CA GLU A 569 28.14 -6.71 -0.21
C GLU A 569 29.07 -6.42 0.98
N LEU A 570 29.34 -5.14 1.29
CA LEU A 570 30.15 -4.76 2.45
C LEU A 570 29.47 -5.12 3.78
N LYS A 571 28.14 -5.03 3.84
CA LYS A 571 27.34 -5.40 5.02
C LYS A 571 27.20 -6.91 5.20
N GLU A 572 27.12 -7.67 4.11
CA GLU A 572 26.97 -9.13 4.17
C GLU A 572 28.30 -9.84 4.51
N ASN A 573 29.44 -9.22 4.22
CA ASN A 573 30.77 -9.82 4.37
C ASN A 573 31.60 -9.20 5.53
N GLU A 574 30.98 -8.83 6.67
CA GLU A 574 31.62 -8.13 7.81
C GLU A 574 33.01 -8.70 8.20
N GLY A 575 34.08 -8.14 7.60
CA GLY A 575 35.48 -8.49 7.90
C GLY A 575 36.25 -9.22 6.80
N GLU A 576 35.62 -9.65 5.71
CA GLU A 576 36.30 -10.24 4.55
C GLU A 576 36.62 -9.18 3.48
N THR A 577 37.70 -9.37 2.74
CA THR A 577 38.04 -8.52 1.59
C THR A 577 37.07 -8.77 0.45
N LEU A 578 36.43 -7.71 -0.08
CA LEU A 578 35.59 -7.80 -1.28
C LEU A 578 36.35 -8.52 -2.41
N LYS A 579 35.67 -9.44 -3.09
CA LYS A 579 36.25 -10.19 -4.22
C LYS A 579 36.40 -9.35 -5.48
N PHE A 580 35.84 -8.14 -5.49
CA PHE A 580 35.85 -7.21 -6.60
C PHE A 580 36.37 -5.85 -6.14
N THR A 581 36.81 -5.05 -7.12
CA THR A 581 37.47 -3.75 -6.90
C THR A 581 36.62 -2.59 -7.41
N ALA A 582 36.93 -1.38 -6.93
CA ALA A 582 36.32 -0.14 -7.44
C ALA A 582 36.52 0.04 -8.95
N LYS A 583 37.65 -0.42 -9.48
CA LYS A 583 37.94 -0.42 -10.92
C LYS A 583 36.97 -1.30 -11.71
N GLN A 584 36.68 -2.51 -11.22
CA GLN A 584 35.71 -3.41 -11.87
C GLN A 584 34.29 -2.82 -11.82
N VAL A 585 33.89 -2.16 -10.72
CA VAL A 585 32.61 -1.45 -10.66
C VAL A 585 32.57 -0.29 -11.67
N ALA A 586 33.66 0.46 -11.82
CA ALA A 586 33.77 1.51 -12.83
C ALA A 586 33.68 0.96 -14.27
N GLU A 587 34.29 -0.19 -14.55
CA GLU A 587 34.19 -0.86 -15.86
C GLU A 587 32.75 -1.35 -16.14
N LEU A 588 32.06 -1.86 -15.13
CA LEU A 588 30.65 -2.23 -15.24
C LEU A 588 29.75 -1.02 -15.55
N VAL A 589 29.94 0.09 -14.82
CA VAL A 589 29.20 1.35 -15.08
C VAL A 589 29.53 1.91 -16.46
N LYS A 590 30.79 1.80 -16.90
CA LYS A 590 31.18 2.21 -18.24
C LYS A 590 30.40 1.44 -19.32
N MET A 591 30.24 0.13 -19.17
CA MET A 591 29.44 -0.67 -20.12
C MET A 591 27.96 -0.30 -20.12
N LEU A 592 27.43 0.16 -18.98
CA LEU A 592 26.07 0.70 -18.88
C LEU A 592 25.96 2.04 -19.62
N ASP A 593 26.89 2.96 -19.36
CA ASP A 593 26.94 4.30 -19.95
C ASP A 593 27.17 4.25 -21.46
N ASP A 594 28.00 3.31 -21.93
CA ASP A 594 28.28 3.05 -23.35
C ASP A 594 27.14 2.25 -24.04
N GLU A 595 26.03 1.96 -23.35
CA GLU A 595 24.93 1.12 -23.84
C GLU A 595 25.40 -0.25 -24.40
N THR A 596 26.50 -0.79 -23.85
CA THR A 596 27.03 -2.13 -24.19
C THR A 596 26.22 -3.22 -23.50
N ILE A 597 25.68 -2.92 -22.32
CA ILE A 597 24.77 -3.79 -21.57
C ILE A 597 23.57 -2.98 -21.06
N SER A 598 22.43 -3.65 -20.83
CA SER A 598 21.28 -3.02 -20.20
C SER A 598 21.42 -2.95 -18.68
N SER A 599 20.65 -2.08 -18.01
CA SER A 599 20.60 -2.01 -16.54
C SER A 599 20.25 -3.33 -15.86
N LYS A 600 19.40 -4.15 -16.50
CA LYS A 600 19.07 -5.49 -16.02
C LYS A 600 20.29 -6.43 -16.09
N ILE A 601 21.04 -6.35 -17.18
CA ILE A 601 22.26 -7.16 -17.37
C ILE A 601 23.35 -6.70 -16.41
N ALA A 602 23.49 -5.39 -16.17
CA ALA A 602 24.47 -4.86 -15.24
C ALA A 602 24.31 -5.43 -13.82
N LYS A 603 23.07 -5.59 -13.34
CA LYS A 603 22.80 -6.27 -12.05
C LYS A 603 23.23 -7.72 -12.05
N GLN A 604 22.91 -8.47 -13.11
CA GLN A 604 23.31 -9.87 -13.25
C GLN A 604 24.84 -10.02 -13.28
N VAL A 605 25.54 -9.12 -13.98
CA VAL A 605 27.00 -9.12 -14.05
C VAL A 605 27.60 -8.75 -12.69
N PHE A 606 27.02 -7.78 -11.97
CA PHE A 606 27.46 -7.42 -10.63
C PHE A 606 27.35 -8.59 -9.65
N GLU A 607 26.22 -9.29 -9.61
CA GLU A 607 26.01 -10.44 -8.71
C GLU A 607 27.02 -11.57 -8.95
N GLU A 608 27.41 -11.79 -10.21
CA GLU A 608 28.42 -12.79 -10.56
C GLU A 608 29.83 -12.32 -10.23
N MET A 609 30.16 -11.07 -10.58
CA MET A 609 31.41 -10.42 -10.24
C MET A 609 31.64 -10.42 -8.72
N ALA A 610 30.60 -10.19 -7.92
CA ALA A 610 30.66 -10.23 -6.46
C ALA A 610 31.02 -11.63 -5.93
N LYS A 611 30.57 -12.69 -6.61
CA LYS A 611 30.82 -14.09 -6.20
C LYS A 611 32.16 -14.62 -6.68
N SER A 612 32.51 -14.37 -7.94
CA SER A 612 33.68 -14.94 -8.62
C SER A 612 34.92 -14.06 -8.54
N GLY A 613 34.75 -12.74 -8.41
CA GLY A 613 35.82 -11.75 -8.53
C GLY A 613 36.30 -11.52 -9.97
N GLU A 614 35.66 -12.14 -10.96
CA GLU A 614 36.02 -11.99 -12.38
C GLU A 614 35.72 -10.58 -12.90
N ASP A 615 36.43 -10.20 -13.97
CA ASP A 615 36.24 -8.92 -14.64
C ASP A 615 34.83 -8.85 -15.29
N PRO A 616 34.08 -7.73 -15.14
CA PRO A 616 32.76 -7.61 -15.74
C PRO A 616 32.77 -7.79 -17.27
N THR A 617 33.88 -7.45 -17.94
CA THR A 617 34.03 -7.64 -19.39
C THR A 617 34.08 -9.12 -19.74
N GLN A 618 34.84 -9.90 -18.96
CA GLN A 618 34.97 -11.34 -19.14
C GLN A 618 33.64 -12.05 -18.88
N ILE A 619 32.91 -11.64 -17.83
CA ILE A 619 31.57 -12.18 -17.52
C ILE A 619 30.60 -11.89 -18.68
N VAL A 620 30.61 -10.67 -19.21
CA VAL A 620 29.76 -10.27 -20.33
C VAL A 620 30.11 -11.05 -21.61
N GLU A 621 31.39 -11.24 -21.91
CA GLU A 621 31.85 -12.02 -23.06
C GLU A 621 31.50 -13.51 -22.92
N ALA A 622 31.84 -14.13 -21.77
CA ALA A 622 31.62 -15.55 -21.52
C ALA A 622 30.13 -15.94 -21.58
N LYS A 623 29.24 -15.06 -21.13
CA LYS A 623 27.79 -15.27 -21.14
C LYS A 623 27.09 -14.68 -22.37
N GLY A 624 27.85 -14.07 -23.28
CA GLY A 624 27.34 -13.40 -24.48
C GLY A 624 26.27 -12.36 -24.16
N LEU A 625 26.46 -11.59 -23.09
CA LEU A 625 25.48 -10.63 -22.55
C LEU A 625 25.54 -9.25 -23.23
N ILE A 626 26.34 -9.11 -24.27
CA ILE A 626 26.45 -7.87 -25.06
C ILE A 626 25.08 -7.54 -25.67
N GLN A 627 24.71 -6.27 -25.57
CA GLN A 627 23.48 -5.75 -26.12
C GLN A 627 23.48 -5.87 -27.65
N ILE A 628 22.50 -6.57 -28.20
CA ILE A 628 22.32 -6.77 -29.63
C ILE A 628 21.64 -5.52 -30.19
N SER A 629 22.43 -4.70 -30.89
CA SER A 629 21.95 -3.52 -31.64
C SER A 629 21.96 -3.76 -33.16
N ASN A 630 22.52 -4.87 -33.63
CA ASN A 630 22.59 -5.19 -35.06
C ASN A 630 21.19 -5.54 -35.60
N THR A 631 20.70 -4.71 -36.51
CA THR A 631 19.38 -4.84 -37.13
C THR A 631 19.20 -6.15 -37.89
N SER A 632 20.27 -6.72 -38.47
CA SER A 632 20.23 -8.01 -39.18
C SER A 632 19.98 -9.20 -38.25
N VAL A 633 20.30 -9.09 -36.96
CA VAL A 633 20.05 -10.14 -35.95
C VAL A 633 18.67 -9.97 -35.32
N ILE A 634 18.22 -8.73 -35.11
CA ILE A 634 16.94 -8.42 -34.47
C ILE A 634 15.77 -8.61 -35.47
N ALA A 635 15.96 -8.28 -36.75
CA ALA A 635 14.91 -8.28 -37.74
C ALA A 635 14.23 -9.65 -37.96
N PRO A 636 14.94 -10.79 -38.02
CA PRO A 636 14.32 -12.12 -38.12
C PRO A 636 13.48 -12.48 -36.89
N ILE A 637 13.92 -12.09 -35.69
CA ILE A 637 13.20 -12.34 -34.43
C ILE A 637 11.88 -11.55 -34.41
N ILE A 638 11.92 -10.31 -34.91
CA ILE A 638 10.71 -9.50 -35.08
C ILE A 638 9.75 -10.18 -36.08
N ASP A 639 10.24 -10.71 -37.20
CA ASP A 639 9.39 -11.41 -38.19
C ASP A 639 8.71 -12.62 -37.57
N GLU A 640 9.44 -13.43 -36.81
CA GLU A 640 8.90 -14.60 -36.14
C GLU A 640 7.79 -14.23 -35.15
N ILE A 641 8.01 -13.17 -34.35
CA ILE A 641 7.03 -12.69 -33.37
C ILE A 641 5.80 -12.11 -34.06
N ILE A 642 5.97 -11.37 -35.16
CA ILE A 642 4.86 -10.86 -35.97
C ILE A 642 4.06 -12.02 -36.58
N ALA A 643 4.73 -13.01 -37.16
CA ALA A 643 4.10 -14.17 -37.78
C ALA A 643 3.32 -15.02 -36.75
N LYS A 644 3.82 -15.16 -35.53
CA LYS A 644 3.15 -15.88 -34.43
C LYS A 644 1.95 -15.13 -33.83
N ASN A 645 1.75 -13.85 -34.16
CA ASN A 645 0.72 -13.01 -33.56
C ASN A 645 -0.15 -12.29 -34.63
N PRO A 646 -0.75 -13.02 -35.60
CA PRO A 646 -1.45 -12.40 -36.73
C PRO A 646 -2.63 -11.52 -36.31
N ASP A 647 -3.36 -11.90 -35.27
CA ASP A 647 -4.50 -11.13 -34.76
C ASP A 647 -4.07 -9.79 -34.15
N ASN A 648 -2.93 -9.77 -33.45
CA ASN A 648 -2.39 -8.55 -32.87
C ASN A 648 -1.80 -7.63 -33.95
N VAL A 649 -1.28 -8.19 -35.05
CA VAL A 649 -0.86 -7.42 -36.22
C VAL A 649 -2.08 -6.79 -36.90
N ALA A 650 -3.17 -7.55 -37.08
CA ALA A 650 -4.42 -7.03 -37.64
C ALA A 650 -5.00 -5.89 -36.78
N LYS A 651 -5.02 -6.07 -35.46
CA LYS A 651 -5.45 -5.04 -34.49
C LYS A 651 -4.55 -3.79 -34.54
N PHE A 652 -3.24 -3.97 -34.69
CA PHE A 652 -2.30 -2.85 -34.83
C PHE A 652 -2.56 -2.07 -36.13
N LYS A 653 -2.70 -2.77 -37.26
CA LYS A 653 -3.02 -2.16 -38.57
C LYS A 653 -4.41 -1.49 -38.59
N ALA A 654 -5.34 -1.97 -37.77
CA ALA A 654 -6.64 -1.34 -37.54
C ALA A 654 -6.59 -0.08 -36.64
N GLY A 655 -5.39 0.37 -36.22
CA GLY A 655 -5.17 1.63 -35.50
C GLY A 655 -4.86 1.50 -34.01
N ASN A 656 -4.71 0.27 -33.49
CA ASN A 656 -4.33 0.07 -32.09
C ASN A 656 -2.81 0.21 -31.88
N ASN A 657 -2.32 1.44 -31.91
CA ASN A 657 -0.89 1.76 -31.74
C ASN A 657 -0.31 1.33 -30.37
N LYS A 658 -1.15 1.01 -29.38
CA LYS A 658 -0.70 0.51 -28.06
C LYS A 658 -0.07 -0.89 -28.15
N LEU A 659 -0.40 -1.66 -29.18
CA LEU A 659 0.20 -2.98 -29.40
C LEU A 659 1.68 -2.90 -29.82
N LEU A 660 2.20 -1.73 -30.16
CA LEU A 660 3.64 -1.54 -30.38
C LEU A 660 4.45 -2.01 -29.16
N GLY A 661 4.02 -1.63 -27.96
CA GLY A 661 4.68 -2.02 -26.71
C GLY A 661 4.63 -3.53 -26.45
N PHE A 662 3.55 -4.20 -26.87
CA PHE A 662 3.45 -5.66 -26.79
C PHE A 662 4.51 -6.34 -27.67
N PHE A 663 4.61 -5.96 -28.94
CA PHE A 663 5.58 -6.54 -29.86
C PHE A 663 7.03 -6.24 -29.42
N VAL A 664 7.31 -5.01 -28.96
CA VAL A 664 8.62 -4.65 -28.38
C VAL A 664 8.94 -5.50 -27.16
N GLY A 665 7.98 -5.70 -26.24
CA GLY A 665 8.15 -6.54 -25.06
C GLY A 665 8.43 -8.00 -25.39
N GLN A 666 7.75 -8.57 -26.39
CA GLN A 666 7.99 -9.94 -26.85
C GLN A 666 9.39 -10.11 -27.44
N VAL A 667 9.88 -9.13 -28.21
CA VAL A 667 11.23 -9.16 -28.79
C VAL A 667 12.29 -9.07 -27.70
N LEU A 668 12.10 -8.20 -26.70
CA LEU A 668 12.99 -8.12 -25.55
C LEU A 668 12.99 -9.41 -24.73
N LYS A 669 11.83 -10.04 -24.55
CA LYS A 669 11.71 -11.33 -23.86
C LYS A 669 12.43 -12.45 -24.62
N SER A 670 12.22 -12.57 -25.94
CA SER A 670 12.81 -13.60 -26.77
C SER A 670 14.34 -13.48 -26.91
N THR A 671 14.88 -12.28 -26.69
CA THR A 671 16.33 -12.04 -26.69
C THR A 671 16.95 -12.10 -25.31
N GLY A 672 16.19 -12.51 -24.28
CA GLY A 672 16.66 -12.54 -22.89
C GLY A 672 17.03 -11.16 -22.34
N GLY A 673 16.46 -10.10 -22.90
CA GLY A 673 16.80 -8.70 -22.58
C GLY A 673 18.04 -8.16 -23.28
N LYS A 674 18.67 -8.94 -24.18
CA LYS A 674 19.88 -8.54 -24.90
C LYS A 674 19.61 -7.55 -26.03
N ALA A 675 18.42 -7.53 -26.65
CA ALA A 675 18.19 -6.58 -27.75
C ALA A 675 18.09 -5.12 -27.25
N ASN A 676 18.66 -4.17 -28.00
CA ASN A 676 18.57 -2.76 -27.65
C ASN A 676 17.12 -2.26 -27.73
N PRO A 677 16.50 -1.78 -26.62
CA PRO A 677 15.09 -1.38 -26.61
C PRO A 677 14.76 -0.28 -27.61
N LYS A 678 15.68 0.68 -27.86
CA LYS A 678 15.47 1.75 -28.84
C LYS A 678 15.43 1.18 -30.26
N VAL A 679 16.42 0.36 -30.62
CA VAL A 679 16.51 -0.28 -31.94
C VAL A 679 15.32 -1.21 -32.20
N VAL A 680 14.93 -2.01 -31.19
CA VAL A 680 13.74 -2.88 -31.27
C VAL A 680 12.49 -2.06 -31.50
N ASN A 681 12.30 -0.96 -30.77
CA ASN A 681 11.13 -0.10 -30.93
C ASN A 681 11.03 0.47 -32.35
N GLU A 682 12.14 0.98 -32.89
CA GLU A 682 12.20 1.50 -34.26
C GLU A 682 11.93 0.42 -35.32
N LEU A 683 12.58 -0.75 -35.21
CA LEU A 683 12.42 -1.84 -36.18
C LEU A 683 11.00 -2.45 -36.14
N VAL A 684 10.45 -2.66 -34.95
CA VAL A 684 9.09 -3.17 -34.77
C VAL A 684 8.08 -2.15 -35.32
N ALA A 685 8.25 -0.86 -35.02
CA ALA A 685 7.40 0.19 -35.58
C ALA A 685 7.48 0.27 -37.10
N LYS A 686 8.66 -0.02 -37.69
CA LYS A 686 8.85 -0.06 -39.14
C LYS A 686 8.23 -1.29 -39.79
N LYS A 687 8.28 -2.47 -39.15
CA LYS A 687 7.73 -3.71 -39.70
C LYS A 687 6.22 -3.87 -39.53
N LEU A 688 5.64 -3.22 -38.53
CA LEU A 688 4.20 -3.26 -38.30
C LEU A 688 3.40 -2.25 -39.13
N LYS A 689 4.06 -1.22 -39.66
CA LYS A 689 3.52 -0.34 -40.72
C LYS A 689 3.51 -1.09 -42.05
#